data_AF-A7HJ28-F1
#
_entry.id   AF-A7HJ28-F1
#
_cell.length_a   1.000
_cell.length_b   1.000
_cell.length_c   1.000
_cell.angle_alpha   90.00
_cell.angle_beta   90.00
_cell.angle_gamma   90.00
#
_symmetry.space_group_name_H-M   'P 1'
#
loop_
_entity.id
_entity.type
_entity.pdbx_description
1 polymer ?
#
loop_
_entity_poly.entity_id
_entity_poly.type
_entity_poly.pdbx_seq_one_letter_code
_entity_poly.pdbx_strand_id
1 'polypeptide(L)'
;MKKLLVFLVTTITVGILVFIFLANIYTSYTKNLEKPVNKIPASLVVEYADGTPLYTPKTIWIDFADIPALLKDSIIASEDKRFYSHSGVDIKGIIRSFFVILTTDEIQGGSTITQQLARTIYLSTERTWKRKIKEALIAFWLEQNYSKEEILEMYINSVYLGNGIYGFPAAAKYYFGKTLNELNPLEVAMLVATLRSPENANPTKPKLNEEFTKIVLKKMFNAGVISEEEYNSSSNKIGKESIQYVGTFKNTFDEELFWMVVLELKELNFDLGSLRNGFRVRTTIDWRLQKLLEKNLDKSNMAGLIIEHTTGKIRAAYGLGILSGRRQIGSVIKPLYYYLAFMGGWNKNDILEDKPITIGLWNPQNFDKQFWNVVTLENALIYSRNVPSVNLFMQLGQNNVKNFLKNTLMIDGYYPNDATISLGTIETSLVDVAKGFEVIFNGGVVLRPKLIEFVRDKDGINYYSYTPEILNVVKPPKGFEERTPVEASILTLQLMEKVVTMGTGRSANIPGRKIYGKTGTAEKNAWFVGGDGRYLFLLTKDGKNLTGGGDVAPIWRKIAENTEIGTIQISLPINKTIREAVKKQDNSTEQILNPTTTLDTTTNLESQLSENQNQGITQNEQTASTNKYDDIYKKIREHSITVDEIVDILKTIDSETQREILSKINEIDPTFASEVYLKLLGGGEF
;
A
#
# COMPACT_ATOMS: atom_id res chain seq x y z
N MET A 1 -56.39 -27.32 -59.56
CA MET A 1 -56.28 -26.02 -58.85
C MET A 1 -56.57 -26.12 -57.35
N LYS A 2 -57.76 -26.56 -56.89
CA LYS A 2 -58.07 -26.66 -55.44
C LYS A 2 -57.08 -27.49 -54.60
N LYS A 3 -56.63 -28.67 -55.09
CA LYS A 3 -55.65 -29.51 -54.38
C LYS A 3 -54.26 -28.84 -54.23
N LEU A 4 -53.83 -28.07 -55.23
CA LEU A 4 -52.56 -27.34 -55.21
C LEU A 4 -52.60 -26.17 -54.22
N LEU A 5 -53.73 -25.44 -54.17
CA LEU A 5 -53.96 -24.36 -53.21
C LEU A 5 -53.97 -24.87 -51.77
N VAL A 6 -54.68 -25.97 -51.50
CA VAL A 6 -54.71 -26.60 -50.17
C VAL A 6 -53.32 -27.07 -49.74
N PHE A 7 -52.55 -27.69 -50.66
CA PHE A 7 -51.16 -28.07 -50.40
C PHE A 7 -50.30 -26.85 -50.05
N LEU A 8 -50.36 -25.78 -50.85
CA LEU A 8 -49.59 -24.56 -50.62
C LEU A 8 -49.93 -23.90 -49.28
N VAL A 9 -51.22 -23.75 -48.97
CA VAL A 9 -51.69 -23.17 -47.70
C VAL A 9 -51.26 -24.03 -46.51
N THR A 10 -51.33 -25.37 -46.64
CA THR A 10 -50.90 -26.29 -45.59
C THR A 10 -49.38 -26.19 -45.37
N THR A 11 -48.57 -26.17 -46.44
CA THR A 11 -47.12 -26.00 -46.34
C THR A 11 -46.74 -24.66 -45.71
N ILE A 12 -47.40 -23.57 -46.11
CA ILE A 12 -47.17 -22.24 -45.51
C ILE A 12 -47.57 -22.24 -44.02
N THR A 13 -48.72 -22.80 -43.68
CA THR A 13 -49.21 -22.86 -42.29
C THR A 13 -48.27 -23.69 -41.41
N VAL A 14 -47.83 -24.86 -41.89
CA VAL A 14 -46.83 -25.68 -41.21
C VAL A 14 -45.52 -24.92 -41.07
N GLY A 15 -45.07 -24.22 -42.12
CA GLY A 15 -43.87 -23.38 -42.08
C GLY A 15 -43.95 -22.28 -41.03
N ILE A 16 -45.09 -21.59 -40.93
CA ILE A 16 -45.33 -20.55 -39.92
C ILE A 16 -45.33 -21.16 -38.50
N LEU A 17 -46.01 -22.29 -38.30
CA LEU A 17 -46.04 -22.97 -37.00
C LEU A 17 -44.64 -23.43 -36.56
N VAL A 18 -43.84 -23.98 -37.48
CA VAL A 18 -42.45 -24.35 -37.23
C VAL A 18 -41.61 -23.12 -36.89
N PHE A 19 -41.77 -22.02 -37.63
CA PHE A 19 -41.07 -20.77 -37.34
C PHE A 19 -41.42 -20.21 -35.95
N ILE A 20 -42.72 -20.14 -35.61
CA ILE A 20 -43.18 -19.69 -34.28
C ILE A 20 -42.63 -20.61 -33.19
N PHE A 21 -42.62 -21.92 -33.40
CA PHE A 21 -42.07 -22.88 -32.46
C PHE A 21 -40.55 -22.66 -32.23
N LEU A 22 -39.77 -22.50 -33.30
CA LEU A 22 -38.33 -22.21 -33.20
C LEU A 22 -38.04 -20.85 -32.57
N ALA A 23 -38.83 -19.82 -32.90
CA ALA A 23 -38.74 -18.49 -32.30
C ALA A 23 -39.04 -18.53 -30.79
N ASN A 24 -40.05 -19.30 -30.36
CA ASN A 24 -40.35 -19.52 -28.95
C ASN A 24 -39.20 -20.23 -28.21
N ILE A 25 -38.59 -21.25 -28.82
CA ILE A 25 -37.41 -21.91 -28.27
C ILE A 25 -36.25 -20.92 -28.12
N TYR A 26 -35.94 -20.15 -29.17
CA TYR A 26 -34.89 -19.14 -29.14
C TYR A 26 -35.14 -18.12 -28.02
N THR A 27 -36.35 -17.56 -27.95
CA THR A 27 -36.72 -16.56 -26.95
C THR A 27 -36.65 -17.13 -25.53
N SER A 28 -37.10 -18.36 -25.32
CA SER A 28 -37.02 -19.05 -24.03
C SER A 28 -35.57 -19.18 -23.52
N TYR A 29 -34.62 -19.38 -24.42
CA TYR A 29 -33.20 -19.48 -24.04
C TYR A 29 -32.45 -18.14 -23.96
N THR A 30 -32.95 -17.07 -24.56
CA THR A 30 -32.21 -15.81 -24.71
C THR A 30 -32.78 -14.62 -23.96
N LYS A 31 -34.08 -14.62 -23.64
CA LYS A 31 -34.80 -13.46 -23.06
C LYS A 31 -34.20 -12.92 -21.76
N ASN A 32 -33.58 -13.78 -20.96
CA ASN A 32 -33.03 -13.43 -19.64
C ASN A 32 -31.51 -13.59 -19.56
N LEU A 33 -30.80 -13.53 -20.70
CA LEU A 33 -29.34 -13.55 -20.67
C LEU A 33 -28.81 -12.21 -20.15
N GLU A 34 -28.03 -12.27 -19.08
CA GLU A 34 -27.22 -11.13 -18.62
C GLU A 34 -26.20 -10.72 -19.69
N LYS A 35 -25.70 -9.48 -19.64
CA LYS A 35 -24.63 -9.05 -20.54
C LYS A 35 -23.39 -9.95 -20.40
N PRO A 36 -22.74 -10.39 -21.50
CA PRO A 36 -21.59 -11.30 -21.47
C PRO A 36 -20.46 -10.83 -20.56
N VAL A 37 -20.16 -9.52 -20.57
CA VAL A 37 -19.09 -8.91 -19.76
C VAL A 37 -19.27 -9.21 -18.27
N ASN A 38 -20.51 -9.28 -17.77
CA ASN A 38 -20.81 -9.59 -16.37
C ASN A 38 -20.61 -11.07 -16.01
N LYS A 39 -20.54 -11.96 -17.03
CA LYS A 39 -20.28 -13.39 -16.85
C LYS A 39 -18.81 -13.75 -16.98
N ILE A 40 -17.99 -12.85 -17.50
CA ILE A 40 -16.55 -13.08 -17.61
C ILE A 40 -15.94 -12.86 -16.23
N PRO A 41 -15.26 -13.86 -15.66
CA PRO A 41 -14.69 -13.73 -14.31
C PRO A 41 -13.62 -12.63 -14.32
N ALA A 42 -13.92 -11.48 -13.73
CA ALA A 42 -12.92 -10.45 -13.51
C ALA A 42 -12.26 -10.65 -12.14
N SER A 43 -10.94 -10.67 -12.13
CA SER A 43 -10.15 -10.73 -10.91
C SER A 43 -9.92 -9.31 -10.43
N LEU A 44 -9.94 -9.13 -9.12
CA LEU A 44 -9.30 -7.98 -8.51
C LEU A 44 -7.86 -7.92 -9.02
N VAL A 45 -7.40 -6.76 -9.48
CA VAL A 45 -6.00 -6.52 -9.82
C VAL A 45 -5.42 -5.67 -8.72
N VAL A 46 -4.44 -6.20 -7.98
CA VAL A 46 -3.73 -5.45 -6.93
C VAL A 46 -2.30 -5.23 -7.39
N GLU A 47 -1.83 -3.98 -7.32
CA GLU A 47 -0.51 -3.56 -7.76
C GLU A 47 0.27 -2.89 -6.61
N TYR A 48 1.59 -3.04 -6.63
CA TYR A 48 2.53 -2.19 -5.90
C TYR A 48 2.44 -0.74 -6.39
N ALA A 49 3.09 0.18 -5.68
CA ALA A 49 3.09 1.61 -6.01
C ALA A 49 3.65 1.91 -7.41
N ASP A 50 4.55 1.07 -7.93
CA ASP A 50 5.14 1.20 -9.27
C ASP A 50 4.28 0.56 -10.39
N GLY A 51 3.12 -0.01 -10.05
CA GLY A 51 2.23 -0.71 -10.99
C GLY A 51 2.58 -2.19 -11.19
N THR A 52 3.63 -2.72 -10.55
CA THR A 52 3.95 -4.14 -10.58
C THR A 52 2.81 -4.94 -9.91
N PRO A 53 2.29 -6.02 -10.51
CA PRO A 53 1.25 -6.83 -9.87
C PRO A 53 1.72 -7.48 -8.56
N LEU A 54 0.89 -7.40 -7.51
CA LEU A 54 1.15 -7.99 -6.20
C LEU A 54 1.08 -9.52 -6.22
N TYR A 55 0.18 -10.05 -7.04
CA TYR A 55 0.08 -11.46 -7.39
C TYR A 55 -0.14 -11.61 -8.89
N THR A 56 -0.07 -12.84 -9.39
CA THR A 56 -0.48 -13.12 -10.77
C THR A 56 -2.00 -13.24 -10.80
N PRO A 57 -2.74 -12.23 -11.29
CA PRO A 57 -4.18 -12.33 -11.39
C PRO A 57 -4.52 -13.48 -12.35
N LYS A 58 -5.52 -14.27 -11.98
CA LYS A 58 -5.96 -15.41 -12.79
C LYS A 58 -6.72 -14.96 -14.04
N THR A 59 -7.21 -13.72 -14.06
CA THR A 59 -7.87 -13.10 -15.21
C THR A 59 -7.42 -11.65 -15.33
N ILE A 60 -7.19 -11.18 -16.55
CA ILE A 60 -6.80 -9.81 -16.88
C ILE A 60 -7.63 -9.41 -18.09
N TRP A 61 -8.33 -8.28 -18.00
CA TRP A 61 -9.02 -7.68 -19.14
C TRP A 61 -8.08 -6.77 -19.92
N ILE A 62 -8.14 -6.86 -21.25
CA ILE A 62 -7.51 -5.94 -22.18
C ILE A 62 -8.50 -5.55 -23.27
N ASP A 63 -8.51 -4.28 -23.66
CA ASP A 63 -9.39 -3.78 -24.71
C ASP A 63 -8.90 -4.21 -26.10
N PHE A 64 -9.81 -4.35 -27.06
CA PHE A 64 -9.53 -4.89 -28.39
C PHE A 64 -8.41 -4.15 -29.14
N ALA A 65 -8.32 -2.83 -28.93
CA ALA A 65 -7.31 -1.96 -29.52
C ALA A 65 -5.89 -2.35 -29.10
N ASP A 66 -5.72 -2.81 -27.86
CA ASP A 66 -4.43 -3.17 -27.28
C ASP A 66 -4.05 -4.64 -27.54
N ILE A 67 -4.93 -5.42 -28.19
CA ILE A 67 -4.64 -6.81 -28.57
C ILE A 67 -3.80 -6.84 -29.85
N PRO A 68 -2.58 -7.43 -29.82
CA PRO A 68 -1.72 -7.50 -31.00
C PRO A 68 -2.37 -8.25 -32.16
N ALA A 69 -2.14 -7.76 -33.39
CA ALA A 69 -2.65 -8.37 -34.62
C ALA A 69 -2.22 -9.85 -34.75
N LEU A 70 -0.95 -10.14 -34.44
CA LEU A 70 -0.41 -11.51 -34.44
C LEU A 70 -1.30 -12.47 -33.63
N LEU A 71 -1.77 -12.07 -32.44
CA LEU A 71 -2.63 -12.92 -31.63
C LEU A 71 -4.03 -13.06 -32.24
N LYS A 72 -4.65 -11.94 -32.64
CA LYS A 72 -5.99 -11.93 -33.26
C LYS A 72 -6.04 -12.85 -34.48
N ASP A 73 -5.09 -12.66 -35.38
CA ASP A 73 -5.01 -13.37 -36.65
C ASP A 73 -4.65 -14.85 -36.44
N SER A 74 -3.82 -15.17 -35.45
CA SER A 74 -3.48 -16.56 -35.10
C SER A 74 -4.69 -17.32 -34.55
N ILE A 75 -5.48 -16.69 -33.68
CA ILE A 75 -6.73 -17.29 -33.16
C ILE A 75 -7.71 -17.51 -34.31
N ILE A 76 -7.94 -16.50 -35.15
CA ILE A 76 -8.85 -16.61 -36.30
C ILE A 76 -8.37 -17.71 -37.27
N ALA A 77 -7.07 -17.72 -37.62
CA ALA A 77 -6.52 -18.73 -38.52
C ALA A 77 -6.61 -20.16 -37.95
N SER A 78 -6.43 -20.31 -36.63
CA SER A 78 -6.46 -21.62 -35.97
C SER A 78 -7.87 -22.14 -35.70
N GLU A 79 -8.71 -21.31 -35.07
CA GLU A 79 -9.99 -21.72 -34.51
C GLU A 79 -11.16 -21.49 -35.49
N ASP A 80 -11.13 -20.41 -36.26
CA ASP A 80 -12.29 -19.98 -37.05
C ASP A 80 -11.92 -19.09 -38.25
N LYS A 81 -11.37 -19.70 -39.31
CA LYS A 81 -10.89 -18.98 -40.50
C LYS A 81 -11.95 -18.09 -41.17
N ARG A 82 -13.24 -18.35 -40.92
CA ARG A 82 -14.37 -17.63 -41.51
C ARG A 82 -15.10 -16.75 -40.52
N PHE A 83 -14.48 -16.46 -39.37
CA PHE A 83 -15.06 -15.68 -38.28
C PHE A 83 -15.83 -14.45 -38.74
N TYR A 84 -15.22 -13.59 -39.57
CA TYR A 84 -15.86 -12.36 -40.06
C TYR A 84 -17.00 -12.57 -41.08
N SER A 85 -17.17 -13.78 -41.62
CA SER A 85 -18.11 -14.05 -42.73
C SER A 85 -19.39 -14.80 -42.34
N HIS A 86 -19.45 -15.40 -41.14
CA HIS A 86 -20.63 -16.11 -40.66
C HIS A 86 -21.30 -15.38 -39.48
N SER A 87 -22.56 -15.70 -39.20
CA SER A 87 -23.33 -15.13 -38.07
C SER A 87 -23.40 -16.12 -36.91
N GLY A 88 -22.28 -16.37 -36.24
CA GLY A 88 -22.18 -17.25 -35.09
C GLY A 88 -22.03 -18.74 -35.38
N VAL A 89 -22.61 -19.28 -36.45
CA VAL A 89 -22.44 -20.70 -36.83
C VAL A 89 -21.97 -20.81 -38.27
N ASP A 90 -20.83 -21.48 -38.49
CA ASP A 90 -20.30 -21.70 -39.84
C ASP A 90 -20.96 -22.92 -40.50
N ILE A 91 -22.12 -22.72 -41.12
CA ILE A 91 -22.87 -23.77 -41.83
C ILE A 91 -22.04 -24.40 -42.95
N LYS A 92 -21.35 -23.57 -43.74
CA LYS A 92 -20.45 -24.06 -44.79
C LYS A 92 -19.30 -24.88 -44.18
N GLY A 93 -18.94 -24.61 -42.93
CA GLY A 93 -17.82 -25.23 -42.20
C GLY A 93 -18.23 -26.60 -41.71
N ILE A 94 -19.43 -26.68 -41.14
CA ILE A 94 -20.08 -27.92 -40.73
C ILE A 94 -20.23 -28.87 -41.92
N ILE A 95 -20.77 -28.38 -43.05
CA ILE A 95 -20.93 -29.19 -44.26
C ILE A 95 -19.57 -29.69 -44.76
N ARG A 96 -18.56 -28.81 -44.84
CA ARG A 96 -17.20 -29.20 -45.23
C ARG A 96 -16.62 -30.24 -44.28
N SER A 97 -16.71 -30.05 -42.98
CA SER A 97 -16.19 -30.99 -41.98
C SER A 97 -16.90 -32.34 -42.05
N PHE A 98 -18.21 -32.36 -42.33
CA PHE A 98 -18.97 -33.59 -42.51
C PHE A 98 -18.46 -34.38 -43.72
N PHE A 99 -18.20 -33.73 -44.86
CA PHE A 99 -17.60 -34.38 -46.02
C PHE A 99 -16.17 -34.85 -45.74
N VAL A 100 -15.35 -34.04 -45.06
CA VAL A 100 -13.96 -34.41 -44.70
C VAL A 100 -13.93 -35.66 -43.81
N ILE A 101 -14.80 -35.76 -42.80
CA ILE A 101 -14.92 -36.94 -41.91
C ILE A 101 -15.34 -38.19 -42.68
N LEU A 102 -16.13 -38.05 -43.75
CA LEU A 102 -16.51 -39.19 -44.60
C LEU A 102 -15.39 -39.64 -45.55
N THR A 103 -14.47 -38.74 -45.88
CA THR A 103 -13.38 -39.01 -46.84
C THR A 103 -12.02 -39.26 -46.18
N THR A 104 -11.86 -38.93 -44.90
CA THR A 104 -10.60 -39.00 -44.14
C THR A 104 -10.91 -39.27 -42.67
N ASP A 105 -9.97 -39.91 -41.96
CA ASP A 105 -10.07 -40.10 -40.49
C ASP A 105 -9.74 -38.81 -39.68
N GLU A 106 -9.64 -37.65 -40.33
CA GLU A 106 -9.37 -36.38 -39.66
C GLU A 106 -10.65 -35.76 -39.06
N ILE A 107 -10.73 -35.71 -37.74
CA ILE A 107 -11.77 -34.94 -37.03
C ILE A 107 -11.36 -33.47 -36.95
N GLN A 108 -11.87 -32.64 -37.85
CA GLN A 108 -11.77 -31.18 -37.73
C GLN A 108 -12.86 -30.64 -36.79
N GLY A 109 -12.47 -29.83 -35.80
CA GLY A 109 -13.41 -29.16 -34.90
C GLY A 109 -14.25 -28.12 -35.64
N GLY A 110 -15.55 -28.34 -35.76
CA GLY A 110 -16.48 -27.44 -36.48
C GLY A 110 -17.15 -26.36 -35.63
N SER A 111 -16.58 -25.97 -34.48
CA SER A 111 -17.18 -24.95 -33.59
C SER A 111 -16.52 -23.59 -33.82
N THR A 112 -17.32 -22.54 -33.97
CA THR A 112 -16.87 -21.16 -34.21
C THR A 112 -16.38 -20.49 -32.93
N ILE A 113 -15.64 -19.38 -33.04
CA ILE A 113 -15.22 -18.55 -31.89
C ILE A 113 -16.44 -18.12 -31.06
N THR A 114 -17.50 -17.67 -31.71
CA THR A 114 -18.74 -17.23 -31.04
C THR A 114 -19.42 -18.37 -30.28
N GLN A 115 -19.44 -19.58 -30.84
CA GLN A 115 -19.95 -20.78 -30.15
C GLN A 115 -19.10 -21.15 -28.94
N GLN A 116 -17.77 -21.07 -29.09
CA GLN A 116 -16.87 -21.32 -27.99
C GLN A 116 -17.04 -20.27 -26.88
N LEU A 117 -17.20 -18.99 -27.21
CA LEU A 117 -17.51 -17.92 -26.26
C LEU A 117 -18.81 -18.23 -25.50
N ALA A 118 -19.91 -18.48 -26.22
CA ALA A 118 -21.20 -18.84 -25.63
C ALA A 118 -21.11 -20.02 -24.65
N ARG A 119 -20.32 -21.03 -25.01
CA ARG A 119 -20.04 -22.19 -24.15
C ARG A 119 -19.31 -21.79 -22.86
N THR A 120 -18.32 -20.92 -22.96
CA THR A 120 -17.51 -20.47 -21.82
C THR A 120 -18.31 -19.66 -20.81
N ILE A 121 -19.18 -18.75 -21.27
CA ILE A 121 -19.82 -17.76 -20.37
C ILE A 121 -21.24 -18.12 -19.90
N TYR A 122 -21.99 -18.93 -20.65
CA TYR A 122 -23.42 -19.19 -20.33
C TYR A 122 -23.78 -20.66 -20.10
N LEU A 123 -22.90 -21.61 -20.42
CA LEU A 123 -23.25 -23.03 -20.42
C LEU A 123 -22.40 -23.84 -19.43
N SER A 124 -23.01 -24.88 -18.86
CA SER A 124 -22.30 -25.86 -18.04
C SER A 124 -21.42 -26.78 -18.90
N THR A 125 -20.49 -27.49 -18.26
CA THR A 125 -19.51 -28.37 -18.91
C THR A 125 -20.10 -29.69 -19.48
N GLU A 126 -21.39 -29.95 -19.27
CA GLU A 126 -22.05 -31.21 -19.66
C GLU A 126 -22.08 -31.43 -21.18
N ARG A 127 -21.54 -32.54 -21.69
CA ARG A 127 -21.51 -32.82 -23.13
C ARG A 127 -22.81 -33.46 -23.64
N THR A 128 -23.87 -32.66 -23.80
CA THR A 128 -25.16 -33.12 -24.36
C THR A 128 -25.50 -32.43 -25.69
N TRP A 129 -26.24 -33.11 -26.57
CA TRP A 129 -26.79 -32.53 -27.81
C TRP A 129 -27.69 -31.32 -27.52
N LYS A 130 -28.46 -31.37 -26.42
CA LYS A 130 -29.25 -30.23 -25.94
C LYS A 130 -28.38 -29.01 -25.64
N ARG A 131 -27.24 -29.19 -24.95
CA ARG A 131 -26.27 -28.09 -24.71
C ARG A 131 -25.76 -27.53 -26.04
N LYS A 132 -25.42 -28.37 -27.01
CA LYS A 132 -24.90 -27.91 -28.31
C LYS A 132 -25.91 -27.07 -29.09
N ILE A 133 -27.21 -27.37 -29.00
CA ILE A 133 -28.28 -26.53 -29.55
C ILE A 133 -28.34 -25.19 -28.82
N LYS A 134 -28.29 -25.18 -27.48
CA LYS A 134 -28.25 -23.92 -26.71
C LYS A 134 -27.05 -23.06 -27.09
N GLU A 135 -25.87 -23.67 -27.27
CA GLU A 135 -24.64 -22.99 -27.70
C GLU A 135 -24.82 -22.27 -29.04
N ALA A 136 -25.46 -22.91 -30.02
CA ALA A 136 -25.75 -22.30 -31.31
C ALA A 136 -26.76 -21.14 -31.21
N LEU A 137 -27.82 -21.28 -30.40
CA LEU A 137 -28.82 -20.23 -30.20
C LEU A 137 -28.22 -19.00 -29.50
N ILE A 138 -27.40 -19.22 -28.47
CA ILE A 138 -26.70 -18.15 -27.75
C ILE A 138 -25.64 -17.49 -28.64
N ALA A 139 -24.91 -18.26 -29.46
CA ALA A 139 -23.97 -17.70 -30.43
C ALA A 139 -24.67 -16.78 -31.44
N PHE A 140 -25.84 -17.16 -31.93
CA PHE A 140 -26.65 -16.30 -32.79
C PHE A 140 -27.11 -15.02 -32.05
N TRP A 141 -27.52 -15.14 -30.79
CA TRP A 141 -27.86 -13.99 -29.96
C TRP A 141 -26.66 -13.04 -29.76
N LEU A 142 -25.46 -13.55 -29.48
CA LEU A 142 -24.25 -12.74 -29.35
C LEU A 142 -23.99 -11.93 -30.63
N GLU A 143 -24.13 -12.55 -31.80
CA GLU A 143 -23.86 -11.91 -33.11
C GLU A 143 -24.91 -10.87 -33.52
N GLN A 144 -26.11 -10.93 -32.94
CA GLN A 144 -27.13 -9.90 -33.15
C GLN A 144 -26.92 -8.67 -32.26
N ASN A 145 -26.24 -8.84 -31.11
CA ASN A 145 -26.15 -7.80 -30.09
C ASN A 145 -24.74 -7.20 -29.95
N TYR A 146 -23.71 -7.87 -30.47
CA TYR A 146 -22.31 -7.47 -30.36
C TYR A 146 -21.61 -7.59 -31.71
N SER A 147 -20.68 -6.68 -31.97
CA SER A 147 -19.80 -6.69 -33.12
C SER A 147 -18.80 -7.86 -33.07
N LYS A 148 -18.18 -8.16 -34.21
CA LYS A 148 -17.13 -9.18 -34.30
C LYS A 148 -15.92 -8.86 -33.43
N GLU A 149 -15.58 -7.58 -33.30
CA GLU A 149 -14.48 -7.11 -32.48
C GLU A 149 -14.77 -7.33 -31.00
N GLU A 150 -15.96 -6.95 -30.54
CA GLU A 150 -16.40 -7.20 -29.15
C GLU A 150 -16.46 -8.71 -28.84
N ILE A 151 -16.96 -9.54 -29.77
CA ILE A 151 -16.98 -10.99 -29.60
C ILE A 151 -15.57 -11.57 -29.46
N LEU A 152 -14.64 -11.11 -30.30
CA LEU A 152 -13.26 -11.58 -30.26
C LEU A 152 -12.52 -11.08 -29.00
N GLU A 153 -12.75 -9.83 -28.59
CA GLU A 153 -12.25 -9.27 -27.32
C GLU A 153 -12.73 -10.11 -26.13
N MET A 154 -14.05 -10.34 -26.02
CA MET A 154 -14.63 -11.15 -24.96
C MET A 154 -14.10 -12.58 -24.98
N TYR A 155 -13.92 -13.17 -26.16
CA TYR A 155 -13.32 -14.49 -26.30
C TYR A 155 -11.89 -14.51 -25.77
N ILE A 156 -11.04 -13.58 -26.22
CA ILE A 156 -9.63 -13.49 -25.84
C ILE A 156 -9.47 -13.28 -24.33
N ASN A 157 -10.38 -12.53 -23.70
CA ASN A 157 -10.33 -12.25 -22.26
C ASN A 157 -10.97 -13.34 -21.38
N SER A 158 -11.78 -14.26 -21.93
CA SER A 158 -12.58 -15.20 -21.12
C SER A 158 -12.20 -16.68 -21.25
N VAL A 159 -11.51 -17.06 -22.32
CA VAL A 159 -11.17 -18.47 -22.57
C VAL A 159 -10.32 -19.09 -21.46
N TYR A 160 -10.64 -20.31 -21.07
CA TYR A 160 -9.84 -21.05 -20.10
C TYR A 160 -8.55 -21.59 -20.74
N LEU A 161 -7.40 -21.26 -20.17
CA LEU A 161 -6.07 -21.64 -20.69
C LEU A 161 -5.27 -22.52 -19.71
N GLY A 162 -5.95 -23.14 -18.73
CA GLY A 162 -5.34 -24.11 -17.80
C GLY A 162 -4.87 -23.49 -16.50
N ASN A 163 -4.61 -24.32 -15.48
CA ASN A 163 -4.13 -23.90 -14.15
C ASN A 163 -4.98 -22.82 -13.44
N GLY A 164 -6.28 -22.76 -13.74
CA GLY A 164 -7.18 -21.73 -13.23
C GLY A 164 -7.06 -20.36 -13.92
N ILE A 165 -6.29 -20.25 -15.01
CA ILE A 165 -6.07 -19.01 -15.75
C ILE A 165 -7.12 -18.85 -16.85
N TYR A 166 -7.74 -17.67 -16.93
CA TYR A 166 -8.66 -17.29 -18.00
C TYR A 166 -8.16 -16.05 -18.73
N GLY A 167 -8.27 -16.11 -20.05
CA GLY A 167 -7.85 -15.07 -20.98
C GLY A 167 -6.37 -15.15 -21.36
N PHE A 168 -6.07 -14.80 -22.61
CA PHE A 168 -4.70 -14.75 -23.13
C PHE A 168 -3.80 -13.77 -22.39
N PRO A 169 -4.24 -12.57 -21.95
CA PRO A 169 -3.35 -11.64 -21.25
C PRO A 169 -2.81 -12.22 -19.94
N ALA A 170 -3.69 -12.86 -19.15
CA ALA A 170 -3.29 -13.54 -17.92
C ALA A 170 -2.39 -14.76 -18.21
N ALA A 171 -2.68 -15.53 -19.27
CA ALA A 171 -1.87 -16.67 -19.65
C ALA A 171 -0.47 -16.29 -20.14
N ALA A 172 -0.33 -15.20 -20.90
CA ALA A 172 0.96 -14.68 -21.35
C ALA A 172 1.87 -14.32 -20.17
N LYS A 173 1.31 -13.64 -19.17
CA LYS A 173 2.01 -13.31 -17.93
C LYS A 173 2.33 -14.56 -17.11
N TYR A 174 1.38 -15.48 -16.98
CA TYR A 174 1.55 -16.69 -16.18
C TYR A 174 2.59 -17.66 -16.77
N TYR A 175 2.53 -17.94 -18.08
CA TYR A 175 3.40 -18.94 -18.72
C TYR A 175 4.75 -18.38 -19.16
N PHE A 176 4.82 -17.09 -19.54
CA PHE A 176 6.02 -16.49 -20.13
C PHE A 176 6.53 -15.23 -19.41
N GLY A 177 5.80 -14.67 -18.43
CA GLY A 177 6.13 -13.39 -17.79
C GLY A 177 5.94 -12.17 -18.69
N LYS A 178 5.33 -12.35 -19.87
CA LYS A 178 5.24 -11.36 -20.94
C LYS A 178 3.86 -10.74 -21.05
N THR A 179 3.78 -9.50 -21.51
CA THR A 179 2.57 -8.91 -22.07
C THR A 179 2.29 -9.50 -23.45
N LEU A 180 1.08 -9.30 -23.98
CA LEU A 180 0.72 -9.81 -25.30
C LEU A 180 1.62 -9.27 -26.42
N ASN A 181 2.08 -8.01 -26.32
CA ASN A 181 2.94 -7.37 -27.31
C ASN A 181 4.38 -7.90 -27.32
N GLU A 182 4.80 -8.59 -26.26
CA GLU A 182 6.15 -9.16 -26.13
C GLU A 182 6.21 -10.62 -26.61
N LEU A 183 5.08 -11.23 -26.95
CA LEU A 183 5.02 -12.62 -27.38
C LEU A 183 5.51 -12.79 -28.82
N ASN A 184 6.37 -13.79 -29.02
CA ASN A 184 6.78 -14.20 -30.37
C ASN A 184 5.78 -15.19 -31.01
N PRO A 185 5.89 -15.49 -32.32
CA PRO A 185 4.98 -16.41 -33.01
C PRO A 185 4.86 -17.81 -32.39
N LEU A 186 5.96 -18.35 -31.86
CA LEU A 186 5.96 -19.65 -31.19
C LEU A 186 5.14 -19.59 -29.89
N GLU A 187 5.36 -18.58 -29.05
CA GLU A 187 4.63 -18.40 -27.78
C GLU A 187 3.13 -18.15 -28.02
N VAL A 188 2.78 -17.36 -29.04
CA VAL A 188 1.39 -17.17 -29.47
C VAL A 188 0.78 -18.52 -29.89
N ALA A 189 1.47 -19.27 -30.74
CA ALA A 189 0.99 -20.57 -31.20
C ALA A 189 0.81 -21.57 -30.05
N MET A 190 1.68 -21.53 -29.03
CA MET A 190 1.55 -22.36 -27.84
C MET A 190 0.35 -21.99 -26.97
N LEU A 191 0.04 -20.71 -26.80
CA LEU A 191 -1.17 -20.29 -26.10
C LEU A 191 -2.42 -20.70 -26.86
N VAL A 192 -2.44 -20.50 -28.18
CA VAL A 192 -3.57 -20.92 -29.03
C VAL A 192 -3.73 -22.44 -29.01
N ALA A 193 -2.63 -23.21 -29.05
CA ALA A 193 -2.64 -24.67 -28.92
C ALA A 193 -3.29 -25.16 -27.62
N THR A 194 -3.20 -24.35 -26.55
CA THR A 194 -3.76 -24.67 -25.24
C THR A 194 -5.30 -24.75 -25.27
N LEU A 195 -5.97 -23.98 -26.14
CA LEU A 195 -7.45 -23.97 -26.26
C LEU A 195 -8.05 -25.35 -26.51
N ARG A 196 -7.32 -26.22 -27.23
CA ARG A 196 -7.77 -27.57 -27.58
C ARG A 196 -7.85 -28.49 -26.37
N SER A 197 -6.95 -28.33 -25.40
CA SER A 197 -6.91 -29.15 -24.18
C SER A 197 -6.21 -28.39 -23.05
N PRO A 198 -6.90 -27.43 -22.39
CA PRO A 198 -6.24 -26.49 -21.48
C PRO A 198 -5.45 -27.13 -20.33
N GLU A 199 -5.94 -28.23 -19.76
CA GLU A 199 -5.24 -28.89 -18.65
C GLU A 199 -4.04 -29.73 -19.07
N ASN A 200 -4.08 -30.29 -20.28
CA ASN A 200 -3.10 -31.30 -20.72
C ASN A 200 -2.12 -30.77 -21.77
N ALA A 201 -2.47 -29.67 -22.44
CA ALA A 201 -1.72 -29.05 -23.51
C ALA A 201 -1.43 -27.57 -23.23
N ASN A 202 -1.42 -27.14 -21.97
CA ASN A 202 -0.85 -25.84 -21.64
C ASN A 202 0.68 -25.86 -21.72
N PRO A 203 1.35 -24.69 -21.75
CA PRO A 203 2.81 -24.64 -21.87
C PRO A 203 3.53 -25.48 -20.80
N THR A 204 3.04 -25.58 -19.56
CA THR A 204 3.71 -26.41 -18.53
C THR A 204 3.64 -27.93 -18.77
N LYS A 205 2.88 -28.37 -19.77
CA LYS A 205 2.72 -29.77 -20.21
C LYS A 205 3.24 -29.92 -21.65
N PRO A 206 4.58 -29.86 -21.85
CA PRO A 206 5.18 -29.60 -23.17
C PRO A 206 4.84 -30.65 -24.23
N LYS A 207 4.80 -31.94 -23.89
CA LYS A 207 4.60 -33.02 -24.88
C LYS A 207 3.39 -32.80 -25.79
N LEU A 208 2.21 -32.60 -25.20
CA LEU A 208 0.98 -32.41 -25.97
C LEU A 208 0.85 -30.98 -26.53
N ASN A 209 1.37 -29.99 -25.79
CA ASN A 209 1.39 -28.61 -26.25
C ASN A 209 2.22 -28.46 -27.53
N GLU A 210 3.40 -29.08 -27.62
CA GLU A 210 4.28 -29.03 -28.78
C GLU A 210 3.62 -29.64 -30.03
N GLU A 211 2.92 -30.77 -29.88
CA GLU A 211 2.17 -31.39 -30.99
C GLU A 211 1.09 -30.46 -31.54
N PHE A 212 0.32 -29.82 -30.66
CA PHE A 212 -0.72 -28.89 -31.07
C PHE A 212 -0.15 -27.58 -31.62
N THR A 213 0.97 -27.11 -31.08
CA THR A 213 1.69 -25.91 -31.55
C THR A 213 2.13 -26.07 -33.00
N LYS A 214 2.64 -27.25 -33.40
CA LYS A 214 2.99 -27.53 -34.80
C LYS A 214 1.80 -27.35 -35.75
N ILE A 215 0.62 -27.81 -35.33
CA ILE A 215 -0.62 -27.67 -36.10
C ILE A 215 -1.01 -26.19 -36.22
N VAL A 216 -0.95 -25.46 -35.10
CA VAL A 216 -1.28 -24.03 -35.06
C VAL A 216 -0.34 -23.20 -35.95
N LEU A 217 0.99 -23.39 -35.83
CA LEU A 217 1.97 -22.72 -36.69
C LEU A 217 1.72 -23.00 -38.18
N LYS A 218 1.37 -24.24 -38.53
CA LYS A 218 1.07 -24.57 -39.93
C LYS A 218 -0.18 -23.84 -40.42
N LYS A 219 -1.21 -23.70 -39.57
CA LYS A 219 -2.41 -22.92 -39.90
C LYS A 219 -2.10 -21.42 -40.03
N MET A 220 -1.29 -20.87 -39.13
CA MET A 220 -0.84 -19.47 -39.19
C MET A 220 -0.08 -19.19 -40.49
N PHE A 221 0.86 -20.06 -40.87
CA PHE A 221 1.60 -19.95 -42.12
C PHE A 221 0.69 -20.04 -43.35
N ASN A 222 -0.19 -21.05 -43.41
CA ASN A 222 -1.12 -21.23 -44.53
C ASN A 222 -2.13 -20.07 -44.67
N ALA A 223 -2.36 -19.32 -43.59
CA ALA A 223 -3.22 -18.14 -43.59
C ALA A 223 -2.44 -16.83 -43.86
N GLY A 224 -1.11 -16.89 -43.99
CA GLY A 224 -0.25 -15.72 -44.20
C GLY A 224 -0.05 -14.85 -42.96
N VAL A 225 -0.35 -15.36 -41.76
CA VAL A 225 -0.19 -14.64 -40.49
C VAL A 225 1.29 -14.50 -40.12
N ILE A 226 2.10 -15.49 -40.51
CA ILE A 226 3.55 -15.52 -40.30
C ILE A 226 4.25 -15.84 -41.62
N SER A 227 5.46 -15.31 -41.76
CA SER A 227 6.34 -15.58 -42.91
C SER A 227 6.91 -17.01 -42.88
N GLU A 228 7.47 -17.44 -44.01
CA GLU A 228 8.16 -18.74 -44.11
C GLU A 228 9.37 -18.83 -43.17
N GLU A 229 10.11 -17.72 -43.01
CA GLU A 229 11.24 -17.63 -42.10
C GLU A 229 10.80 -17.81 -40.64
N GLU A 230 9.74 -17.11 -40.22
CA GLU A 230 9.18 -17.24 -38.87
C GLU A 230 8.61 -18.64 -38.62
N TYR A 231 7.95 -19.25 -39.62
CA TYR A 231 7.45 -20.62 -39.52
C TYR A 231 8.58 -21.62 -39.31
N ASN A 232 9.64 -21.53 -40.13
CA ASN A 232 10.80 -22.43 -40.05
C ASN A 232 11.58 -22.22 -38.74
N SER A 233 11.81 -20.97 -38.35
CA SER A 233 12.48 -20.61 -37.08
C SER A 233 11.70 -21.13 -35.87
N SER A 234 10.39 -20.87 -35.82
CA SER A 234 9.52 -21.32 -34.73
C SER A 234 9.46 -22.84 -34.66
N SER A 235 9.28 -23.52 -35.80
CA SER A 235 9.21 -24.98 -35.87
C SER A 235 10.51 -25.65 -35.40
N ASN A 236 11.66 -25.06 -35.69
CA ASN A 236 12.97 -25.57 -35.26
C ASN A 236 13.22 -25.42 -33.76
N LYS A 237 12.58 -24.43 -33.12
CA LYS A 237 12.71 -24.14 -31.68
C LYS A 237 11.82 -24.99 -30.78
N ILE A 238 10.74 -25.58 -31.33
CA ILE A 238 9.83 -26.48 -30.59
C ILE A 238 10.63 -27.61 -29.93
N GLY A 239 10.46 -27.76 -28.61
CA GLY A 239 11.11 -28.80 -27.81
C GLY A 239 12.63 -28.64 -27.61
N LYS A 240 13.25 -27.56 -28.13
CA LYS A 240 14.70 -27.31 -28.02
C LYS A 240 15.03 -26.09 -27.16
N GLU A 241 14.25 -25.02 -27.28
CA GLU A 241 14.33 -23.98 -26.27
C GLU A 241 13.67 -24.53 -25.01
N SER A 242 14.42 -24.61 -23.92
CA SER A 242 13.81 -24.52 -22.61
C SER A 242 13.12 -23.16 -22.63
N ILE A 243 11.84 -23.14 -22.99
CA ILE A 243 11.00 -22.02 -22.66
C ILE A 243 11.28 -21.84 -21.19
N GLN A 244 11.90 -20.71 -20.86
CA GLN A 244 12.01 -20.29 -19.47
C GLN A 244 10.56 -20.06 -19.07
N TYR A 245 9.86 -21.16 -18.74
CA TYR A 245 8.72 -21.14 -17.88
C TYR A 245 9.23 -20.28 -16.75
N VAL A 246 8.71 -19.07 -16.62
CA VAL A 246 9.09 -18.19 -15.54
C VAL A 246 8.71 -18.98 -14.30
N GLY A 247 9.74 -19.60 -13.71
CA GLY A 247 9.64 -20.95 -13.19
C GLY A 247 8.75 -20.94 -11.99
N THR A 248 7.45 -21.20 -12.17
CA THR A 248 6.42 -20.70 -11.24
C THR A 248 6.62 -19.18 -11.03
N PHE A 249 5.60 -18.36 -11.26
CA PHE A 249 5.39 -17.28 -10.29
C PHE A 249 5.11 -17.94 -8.93
N LYS A 250 6.15 -18.53 -8.32
CA LYS A 250 6.35 -18.70 -6.90
C LYS A 250 6.72 -17.31 -6.36
N ASN A 251 6.09 -16.26 -6.89
CA ASN A 251 5.80 -15.10 -6.09
C ASN A 251 4.97 -15.68 -4.96
N THR A 252 5.62 -15.82 -3.82
CA THR A 252 5.03 -15.78 -2.49
C THR A 252 3.89 -14.77 -2.56
N PHE A 253 2.69 -15.27 -2.86
CA PHE A 253 1.48 -14.53 -2.64
C PHE A 253 1.51 -14.24 -1.14
N ASP A 254 1.80 -13.00 -0.80
CA ASP A 254 1.80 -12.63 0.59
C ASP A 254 0.34 -12.48 1.01
N GLU A 255 -0.22 -13.59 1.49
CA GLU A 255 -1.59 -13.67 1.97
C GLU A 255 -1.89 -12.57 2.99
N GLU A 256 -0.94 -12.26 3.88
CA GLU A 256 -1.11 -11.23 4.90
C GLU A 256 -1.25 -9.86 4.24
N LEU A 257 -0.33 -9.50 3.36
CA LEU A 257 -0.38 -8.22 2.65
C LEU A 257 -1.65 -8.10 1.81
N PHE A 258 -2.05 -9.16 1.13
CA PHE A 258 -3.31 -9.18 0.38
C PHE A 258 -4.52 -8.99 1.30
N TRP A 259 -4.56 -9.66 2.44
CA TRP A 259 -5.64 -9.49 3.41
C TRP A 259 -5.67 -8.09 4.00
N MET A 260 -4.53 -7.46 4.23
CA MET A 260 -4.48 -6.05 4.62
C MET A 260 -5.16 -5.17 3.56
N VAL A 261 -4.87 -5.39 2.27
CA VAL A 261 -5.53 -4.67 1.16
C VAL A 261 -7.03 -4.87 1.19
N VAL A 262 -7.49 -6.11 1.34
CA VAL A 262 -8.91 -6.45 1.38
C VAL A 262 -9.61 -5.82 2.59
N LEU A 263 -8.96 -5.76 3.75
CA LEU A 263 -9.50 -5.13 4.95
C LEU A 263 -9.66 -3.63 4.77
N GLU A 264 -8.66 -2.93 4.21
CA GLU A 264 -8.78 -1.48 3.94
C GLU A 264 -9.83 -1.20 2.87
N LEU A 265 -9.93 -2.02 1.81
CA LEU A 265 -11.01 -1.91 0.82
C LEU A 265 -12.40 -2.03 1.47
N LYS A 266 -12.55 -2.95 2.44
CA LYS A 266 -13.79 -3.12 3.20
C LYS A 266 -14.09 -1.90 4.06
N GLU A 267 -13.10 -1.30 4.71
CA GLU A 267 -13.25 -0.05 5.47
C GLU A 267 -13.66 1.12 4.57
N LEU A 268 -13.19 1.13 3.32
CA LEU A 268 -13.60 2.08 2.28
C LEU A 268 -14.97 1.75 1.64
N ASN A 269 -15.74 0.82 2.21
CA ASN A 269 -17.07 0.39 1.75
C ASN A 269 -17.10 -0.31 0.38
N PHE A 270 -15.99 -0.90 -0.08
CA PHE A 270 -16.01 -1.80 -1.25
C PHE A 270 -16.49 -3.19 -0.84
N ASP A 271 -17.60 -3.64 -1.43
CA ASP A 271 -18.10 -5.00 -1.22
C ASP A 271 -17.21 -6.04 -1.91
N LEU A 272 -16.95 -7.18 -1.26
CA LEU A 272 -16.09 -8.24 -1.81
C LEU A 272 -16.63 -8.84 -3.12
N GLY A 273 -17.96 -8.82 -3.31
CA GLY A 273 -18.60 -9.19 -4.57
C GLY A 273 -18.34 -8.15 -5.65
N SER A 274 -18.40 -6.86 -5.32
CA SER A 274 -18.07 -5.78 -6.25
C SER A 274 -16.60 -5.80 -6.71
N LEU A 275 -15.67 -6.23 -5.85
CA LEU A 275 -14.25 -6.40 -6.21
C LEU A 275 -14.02 -7.41 -7.35
N ARG A 276 -14.98 -8.32 -7.59
CA ARG A 276 -14.98 -9.25 -8.72
C ARG A 276 -15.43 -8.63 -10.05
N ASN A 277 -15.77 -7.34 -10.07
CA ASN A 277 -16.13 -6.62 -11.29
C ASN A 277 -14.92 -5.98 -12.00
N GLY A 278 -13.69 -6.39 -11.67
CA GLY A 278 -12.48 -5.96 -12.38
C GLY A 278 -11.88 -4.64 -11.88
N PHE A 279 -12.04 -4.33 -10.59
CA PHE A 279 -11.35 -3.19 -9.99
C PHE A 279 -9.82 -3.38 -10.06
N ARG A 280 -9.14 -2.29 -10.39
CA ARG A 280 -7.69 -2.13 -10.25
C ARG A 280 -7.40 -1.31 -9.00
N VAL A 281 -6.68 -1.92 -8.07
CA VAL A 281 -6.26 -1.33 -6.81
C VAL A 281 -4.75 -1.13 -6.86
N ARG A 282 -4.31 0.12 -6.78
CA ARG A 282 -2.90 0.43 -6.58
C ARG A 282 -2.64 0.70 -5.12
N THR A 283 -1.65 0.04 -4.57
CA THR A 283 -1.21 0.23 -3.18
C THR A 283 -0.13 1.30 -3.07
N THR A 284 0.16 1.75 -1.86
CA THR A 284 1.30 2.59 -1.49
C THR A 284 2.59 1.77 -1.28
N ILE A 285 2.51 0.43 -1.38
CA ILE A 285 3.60 -0.48 -1.08
C ILE A 285 4.70 -0.35 -2.13
N ASP A 286 5.89 -0.02 -1.68
CA ASP A 286 7.10 -0.02 -2.49
C ASP A 286 7.62 -1.44 -2.64
N TRP A 287 7.64 -1.95 -3.88
CA TRP A 287 8.12 -3.29 -4.20
C TRP A 287 9.52 -3.56 -3.63
N ARG A 288 10.43 -2.59 -3.69
CA ARG A 288 11.82 -2.79 -3.24
C ARG A 288 11.89 -2.91 -1.73
N LEU A 289 11.18 -2.03 -1.01
CA LEU A 289 11.10 -2.09 0.46
C LEU A 289 10.41 -3.38 0.92
N GLN A 290 9.34 -3.79 0.25
CA GLN A 290 8.65 -5.05 0.53
C GLN A 290 9.61 -6.25 0.40
N LYS A 291 10.38 -6.32 -0.69
CA LYS A 291 11.38 -7.39 -0.88
C LYS A 291 12.53 -7.33 0.12
N LEU A 292 12.91 -6.16 0.61
CA LEU A 292 13.88 -6.05 1.70
C LEU A 292 13.34 -6.65 3.01
N LEU A 293 12.06 -6.45 3.33
CA LEU A 293 11.44 -7.10 4.49
C LEU A 293 11.37 -8.62 4.29
N GLU A 294 10.81 -9.09 3.17
CA GLU A 294 10.66 -10.53 2.87
C GLU A 294 11.99 -11.29 2.93
N LYS A 295 13.07 -10.66 2.45
CA LYS A 295 14.40 -11.28 2.40
C LYS A 295 15.07 -11.38 3.78
N ASN A 296 14.77 -10.46 4.70
CA ASN A 296 15.52 -10.32 5.96
C ASN A 296 14.72 -10.75 7.20
N LEU A 297 13.41 -10.94 7.07
CA LEU A 297 12.54 -11.33 8.18
C LEU A 297 12.09 -12.78 8.05
N ASP A 298 12.15 -13.51 9.16
CA ASP A 298 11.54 -14.82 9.28
C ASP A 298 10.06 -14.67 9.64
N LYS A 299 9.16 -14.98 8.71
CA LYS A 299 7.70 -14.79 8.88
C LYS A 299 7.12 -15.60 10.06
N SER A 300 7.81 -16.65 10.51
CA SER A 300 7.34 -17.51 11.60
C SER A 300 7.33 -16.81 12.96
N ASN A 301 8.19 -15.82 13.16
CA ASN A 301 8.35 -15.13 14.44
C ASN A 301 8.69 -13.64 14.32
N MET A 302 8.82 -13.07 13.14
CA MET A 302 9.08 -11.65 12.95
C MET A 302 7.96 -10.96 12.19
N ALA A 303 7.78 -9.69 12.52
CA ALA A 303 6.94 -8.78 11.78
C ALA A 303 7.64 -7.43 11.61
N GLY A 304 7.41 -6.80 10.46
CA GLY A 304 8.04 -5.55 10.05
C GLY A 304 7.06 -4.64 9.33
N LEU A 305 7.13 -3.36 9.65
CA LEU A 305 6.31 -2.30 9.07
C LEU A 305 7.19 -1.10 8.75
N ILE A 306 7.09 -0.59 7.53
CA ILE A 306 7.76 0.64 7.09
C ILE A 306 6.68 1.64 6.69
N ILE A 307 6.69 2.82 7.32
CA ILE A 307 5.74 3.89 7.05
C ILE A 307 6.49 5.19 6.72
N GLU A 308 5.92 5.98 5.83
CA GLU A 308 6.33 7.35 5.57
C GLU A 308 5.63 8.30 6.56
N HIS A 309 6.35 8.76 7.58
CA HIS A 309 5.76 9.40 8.79
C HIS A 309 5.09 10.76 8.55
N THR A 310 5.36 11.40 7.41
CA THR A 310 4.76 12.68 7.00
C THR A 310 3.41 12.50 6.31
N THR A 311 3.13 11.30 5.77
CA THR A 311 1.94 11.02 4.97
C THR A 311 1.10 9.87 5.56
N GLY A 312 1.68 9.02 6.40
CA GLY A 312 1.02 7.81 6.90
C GLY A 312 0.91 6.72 5.83
N LYS A 313 1.61 6.85 4.69
CA LYS A 313 1.63 5.78 3.68
C LYS A 313 2.41 4.57 4.21
N ILE A 314 1.78 3.41 4.24
CA ILE A 314 2.46 2.14 4.49
C ILE A 314 3.27 1.81 3.24
N ARG A 315 4.60 1.80 3.36
CA ARG A 315 5.50 1.54 2.22
C ARG A 315 5.96 0.09 2.14
N ALA A 316 5.92 -0.64 3.24
CA ALA A 316 6.09 -2.10 3.26
C ALA A 316 5.51 -2.70 4.55
N ALA A 317 4.99 -3.92 4.46
CA ALA A 317 4.46 -4.66 5.59
C ALA A 317 4.66 -6.16 5.39
N TYR A 318 5.27 -6.83 6.37
CA TYR A 318 5.56 -8.26 6.27
C TYR A 318 5.57 -8.94 7.64
N GLY A 319 5.01 -10.14 7.72
CA GLY A 319 4.89 -10.90 8.99
C GLY A 319 3.48 -10.85 9.58
N LEU A 320 3.23 -11.68 10.58
CA LEU A 320 1.87 -11.90 11.08
C LEU A 320 1.39 -10.77 12.01
N GLY A 321 0.14 -10.35 11.84
CA GLY A 321 -0.55 -9.49 12.79
C GLY A 321 -0.02 -8.05 12.78
N ILE A 322 0.24 -7.50 11.60
CA ILE A 322 0.65 -6.09 11.43
C ILE A 322 -0.46 -5.14 11.91
N LEU A 323 -1.70 -5.38 11.47
CA LEU A 323 -2.87 -4.55 11.78
C LEU A 323 -3.50 -4.85 13.14
N SER A 324 -3.49 -6.11 13.57
CA SER A 324 -4.31 -6.57 14.71
C SER A 324 -3.57 -7.50 15.69
N GLY A 325 -2.32 -7.85 15.40
CA GLY A 325 -1.52 -8.72 16.25
C GLY A 325 -1.09 -8.00 17.51
N ARG A 326 -1.62 -8.42 18.66
CA ARG A 326 -1.33 -7.80 19.95
C ARG A 326 -0.03 -8.34 20.52
N ARG A 327 0.91 -7.45 20.79
CA ARG A 327 2.22 -7.75 21.35
C ARG A 327 2.56 -6.75 22.44
N GLN A 328 3.27 -7.21 23.46
CA GLN A 328 3.82 -6.31 24.47
C GLN A 328 4.95 -5.49 23.86
N ILE A 329 4.89 -4.16 24.00
CA ILE A 329 5.86 -3.27 23.35
C ILE A 329 7.12 -3.04 24.21
N GLY A 330 7.04 -3.37 25.50
CA GLY A 330 8.16 -3.19 26.42
C GLY A 330 8.65 -1.74 26.46
N SER A 331 9.96 -1.55 26.59
CA SER A 331 10.58 -0.22 26.67
C SER A 331 10.38 0.71 25.45
N VAL A 332 9.73 0.28 24.36
CA VAL A 332 9.26 1.15 23.27
C VAL A 332 8.23 2.17 23.74
N ILE A 333 7.55 1.93 24.86
CA ILE A 333 6.59 2.90 25.42
C ILE A 333 7.26 4.18 25.97
N LYS A 334 8.53 4.10 26.38
CA LYS A 334 9.19 5.16 27.16
C LYS A 334 9.26 6.50 26.41
N PRO A 335 9.73 6.57 25.15
CA PRO A 335 9.71 7.83 24.39
C PRO A 335 8.35 8.53 24.37
N LEU A 336 7.24 7.77 24.37
CA LEU A 336 5.89 8.33 24.27
C LEU A 336 5.48 9.14 25.51
N TYR A 337 5.82 8.68 26.72
CA TYR A 337 5.55 9.47 27.93
C TYR A 337 6.70 10.40 28.32
N TYR A 338 7.91 10.21 27.80
CA TYR A 338 8.95 11.24 27.86
C TYR A 338 8.58 12.45 27.01
N TYR A 339 7.97 12.21 25.85
CA TYR A 339 7.35 13.26 25.03
C TYR A 339 6.30 14.06 25.82
N LEU A 340 5.41 13.37 26.56
CA LEU A 340 4.49 14.03 27.51
C LEU A 340 5.23 14.80 28.62
N ALA A 341 6.28 14.22 29.20
CA ALA A 341 7.08 14.87 30.23
C ALA A 341 7.71 16.17 29.73
N PHE A 342 8.25 16.18 28.52
CA PHE A 342 8.84 17.39 27.92
C PHE A 342 7.80 18.49 27.70
N MET A 343 6.59 18.14 27.25
CA MET A 343 5.46 19.08 27.21
C MET A 343 5.18 19.65 28.60
N GLY A 344 5.15 18.79 29.64
CA GLY A 344 4.98 19.20 31.03
C GLY A 344 6.18 19.88 31.71
N GLY A 345 7.18 20.33 30.95
CA GLY A 345 8.27 21.15 31.49
C GLY A 345 9.46 20.38 32.03
N TRP A 346 9.52 19.06 31.88
CA TRP A 346 10.74 18.30 32.24
C TRP A 346 11.92 18.67 31.35
N ASN A 347 13.13 18.68 31.90
CA ASN A 347 14.38 18.95 31.20
C ASN A 347 15.25 17.70 31.08
N LYS A 348 16.17 17.66 30.11
CA LYS A 348 17.05 16.50 29.88
C LYS A 348 17.94 16.16 31.08
N ASN A 349 18.38 17.19 31.79
CA ASN A 349 19.25 17.14 32.97
C ASN A 349 18.47 16.93 34.28
N ASP A 350 17.13 16.88 34.25
CA ASP A 350 16.36 16.60 35.44
C ASP A 350 16.74 15.26 36.04
N ILE A 351 16.84 15.21 37.36
CA ILE A 351 17.28 14.03 38.10
C ILE A 351 16.09 13.14 38.43
N LEU A 352 16.26 11.85 38.18
CA LEU A 352 15.35 10.76 38.54
C LEU A 352 16.04 9.79 39.48
N GLU A 353 15.34 9.34 40.51
CA GLU A 353 15.87 8.34 41.42
C GLU A 353 15.94 6.96 40.76
N ASP A 354 17.06 6.27 40.99
CA ASP A 354 17.32 4.88 40.57
C ASP A 354 17.68 4.04 41.80
N LYS A 355 16.72 3.85 42.69
CA LYS A 355 16.83 3.07 43.94
C LYS A 355 15.71 2.01 43.99
N PRO A 356 15.86 0.93 44.78
CA PRO A 356 14.78 -0.04 44.95
C PRO A 356 13.47 0.64 45.36
N ILE A 357 12.39 0.34 44.64
CA ILE A 357 11.04 0.82 44.93
C ILE A 357 10.06 -0.35 44.97
N THR A 358 8.98 -0.18 45.72
CA THR A 358 7.88 -1.14 45.83
C THR A 358 6.56 -0.42 45.54
N ILE A 359 5.79 -0.92 44.56
CA ILE A 359 4.48 -0.39 44.20
C ILE A 359 3.46 -1.52 44.37
N GLY A 360 2.70 -1.48 45.48
CA GLY A 360 1.85 -2.59 45.87
C GLY A 360 2.68 -3.86 46.10
N LEU A 361 2.42 -4.91 45.30
CA LEU A 361 3.18 -6.17 45.34
C LEU A 361 4.34 -6.23 44.33
N TRP A 362 4.51 -5.19 43.52
CA TRP A 362 5.47 -5.18 42.42
C TRP A 362 6.77 -4.47 42.82
N ASN A 363 7.89 -5.13 42.56
CA ASN A 363 9.24 -4.61 42.80
C ASN A 363 9.99 -4.53 41.45
N PRO A 364 9.88 -3.44 40.70
CA PRO A 364 10.57 -3.30 39.42
C PRO A 364 12.08 -3.38 39.59
N GLN A 365 12.75 -3.99 38.63
CA GLN A 365 14.22 -4.07 38.58
C GLN A 365 14.74 -3.55 37.24
N ASN A 366 15.95 -2.99 37.27
CA ASN A 366 16.70 -2.70 36.07
C ASN A 366 17.20 -3.99 35.41
N PHE A 367 17.42 -3.94 34.10
CA PHE A 367 17.82 -5.11 33.32
C PHE A 367 19.13 -5.74 33.81
N ASP A 368 20.08 -4.91 34.22
CA ASP A 368 21.37 -5.32 34.80
C ASP A 368 21.30 -5.65 36.30
N LYS A 369 20.12 -5.51 36.93
CA LYS A 369 19.87 -5.67 38.36
C LYS A 369 20.69 -4.73 39.26
N GLN A 370 21.22 -3.65 38.70
CA GLN A 370 21.96 -2.63 39.44
C GLN A 370 21.11 -1.37 39.62
N PHE A 371 21.50 -0.53 40.57
CA PHE A 371 20.87 0.75 40.90
C PHE A 371 21.94 1.83 40.88
N TRP A 372 21.73 2.92 40.14
CA TRP A 372 22.71 4.01 40.00
C TRP A 372 22.48 5.15 40.98
N ASN A 373 21.58 4.96 41.96
CA ASN A 373 21.09 5.94 42.94
C ASN A 373 20.29 7.09 42.30
N VAL A 374 20.91 7.83 41.38
CA VAL A 374 20.29 8.93 40.63
C VAL A 374 20.80 8.92 39.19
N VAL A 375 19.94 9.30 38.26
CA VAL A 375 20.28 9.45 36.84
C VAL A 375 19.58 10.69 36.26
N THR A 376 20.15 11.28 35.22
CA THR A 376 19.42 12.29 34.45
C THR A 376 18.31 11.64 33.64
N LEU A 377 17.24 12.38 33.33
CA LEU A 377 16.16 11.96 32.44
C LEU A 377 16.71 11.50 31.09
N GLU A 378 17.69 12.21 30.55
CA GLU A 378 18.40 11.81 29.33
C GLU A 378 19.05 10.42 29.47
N ASN A 379 19.87 10.19 30.51
CA ASN A 379 20.54 8.91 30.70
C ASN A 379 19.55 7.77 31.02
N ALA A 380 18.45 8.07 31.69
CA ALA A 380 17.38 7.11 31.94
C ALA A 380 16.81 6.55 30.62
N LEU A 381 16.60 7.39 29.60
CA LEU A 381 16.10 6.95 28.30
C LEU A 381 17.19 6.26 27.46
N ILE A 382 18.41 6.84 27.40
CA ILE A 382 19.56 6.32 26.62
C ILE A 382 19.86 4.87 27.01
N TYR A 383 19.99 4.62 28.32
CA TYR A 383 20.28 3.28 28.86
C TYR A 383 19.00 2.49 29.18
N SER A 384 17.83 3.05 28.85
CA SER A 384 16.52 2.42 29.02
C SER A 384 16.30 1.88 30.45
N ARG A 385 16.75 2.61 31.48
CA ARG A 385 16.64 2.23 32.90
C ARG A 385 15.18 2.06 33.27
N ASN A 386 14.83 1.01 33.99
CA ASN A 386 13.44 0.69 34.32
C ASN A 386 12.96 1.56 35.46
N VAL A 387 13.64 1.51 36.60
CA VAL A 387 13.19 2.13 37.85
C VAL A 387 13.02 3.66 37.74
N PRO A 388 13.97 4.42 37.16
CA PRO A 388 13.80 5.86 36.94
C PRO A 388 12.61 6.17 36.02
N SER A 389 12.36 5.31 35.04
CA SER A 389 11.24 5.47 34.11
C SER A 389 9.89 5.16 34.77
N VAL A 390 9.85 4.20 35.72
CA VAL A 390 8.68 3.98 36.59
C VAL A 390 8.42 5.22 37.43
N ASN A 391 9.46 5.78 38.06
CA ASN A 391 9.33 7.00 38.87
C ASN A 391 8.79 8.18 38.06
N LEU A 392 9.33 8.42 36.87
CA LEU A 392 8.82 9.44 35.95
C LEU A 392 7.36 9.18 35.59
N PHE A 393 7.01 7.95 35.19
CA PHE A 393 5.62 7.59 34.85
C PHE A 393 4.64 7.86 36.00
N MET A 394 5.05 7.56 37.25
CA MET A 394 4.24 7.82 38.43
C MET A 394 4.07 9.32 38.69
N GLN A 395 5.13 10.12 38.51
CA GLN A 395 5.09 11.58 38.66
C GLN A 395 4.23 12.27 37.59
N LEU A 396 4.21 11.76 36.35
CA LEU A 396 3.31 12.26 35.31
C LEU A 396 1.83 11.90 35.60
N GLY A 397 1.59 10.93 36.47
CA GLY A 397 0.28 10.40 36.80
C GLY A 397 -0.18 9.32 35.83
N GLN A 398 -0.47 8.12 36.33
CA GLN A 398 -0.80 6.96 35.50
C GLN A 398 -1.99 7.21 34.57
N ASN A 399 -3.03 7.89 35.07
CA ASN A 399 -4.23 8.19 34.28
C ASN A 399 -3.94 9.20 33.16
N ASN A 400 -3.07 10.20 33.41
CA ASN A 400 -2.66 11.16 32.40
C ASN A 400 -1.90 10.46 31.27
N VAL A 401 -0.94 9.59 31.62
CA VAL A 401 -0.19 8.83 30.62
C VAL A 401 -1.11 7.90 29.83
N LYS A 402 -1.99 7.13 30.50
CA LYS A 402 -2.95 6.24 29.81
C LYS A 402 -3.88 7.00 28.88
N ASN A 403 -4.45 8.11 29.34
CA ASN A 403 -5.32 8.96 28.53
C ASN A 403 -4.56 9.56 27.34
N PHE A 404 -3.32 9.99 27.55
CA PHE A 404 -2.48 10.51 26.49
C PHE A 404 -2.21 9.47 25.41
N LEU A 405 -1.74 8.26 25.78
CA LEU A 405 -1.48 7.18 24.83
C LEU A 405 -2.75 6.76 24.07
N LYS A 406 -3.86 6.54 24.79
CA LYS A 406 -5.09 5.99 24.20
C LYS A 406 -5.87 7.02 23.40
N ASN A 407 -6.08 8.21 23.96
CA ASN A 407 -7.02 9.19 23.40
C ASN A 407 -6.31 10.33 22.65
N THR A 408 -5.07 10.67 23.01
CA THR A 408 -4.30 11.70 22.28
C THR A 408 -3.51 11.10 21.14
N LEU A 409 -2.70 10.06 21.41
CA LEU A 409 -1.91 9.37 20.38
C LEU A 409 -2.70 8.31 19.61
N MET A 410 -3.93 8.01 20.05
CA MET A 410 -4.82 7.03 19.41
C MET A 410 -4.18 5.65 19.26
N ILE A 411 -3.42 5.22 20.27
CA ILE A 411 -2.81 3.88 20.31
C ILE A 411 -3.85 2.91 20.87
N ASP A 412 -4.47 2.13 19.99
CA ASP A 412 -5.44 1.12 20.39
C ASP A 412 -4.74 -0.12 20.96
N GLY A 413 -5.37 -0.81 21.90
CA GLY A 413 -4.78 -1.98 22.53
C GLY A 413 -5.37 -2.33 23.88
N TYR A 414 -4.79 -3.35 24.51
CA TYR A 414 -5.09 -3.71 25.88
C TYR A 414 -4.16 -2.99 26.84
N TYR A 415 -4.74 -2.24 27.79
CA TYR A 415 -4.01 -1.48 28.81
C TYR A 415 -4.31 -2.08 30.19
N PRO A 416 -3.33 -2.70 30.86
CA PRO A 416 -3.53 -3.18 32.22
C PRO A 416 -3.85 -2.01 33.18
N ASN A 417 -4.51 -2.28 34.31
CA ASN A 417 -4.89 -1.25 35.28
C ASN A 417 -3.88 -1.16 36.43
N ASP A 418 -2.59 -1.11 36.09
CA ASP A 418 -1.50 -1.07 37.07
C ASP A 418 -0.26 -0.33 36.50
N ALA A 419 0.73 -0.14 37.37
CA ALA A 419 1.95 0.60 37.06
C ALA A 419 2.89 -0.13 36.08
N THR A 420 2.64 -1.39 35.73
CA THR A 420 3.50 -2.14 34.80
C THR A 420 3.45 -1.57 33.38
N ILE A 421 2.41 -0.78 33.06
CA ILE A 421 2.33 0.01 31.82
C ILE A 421 3.61 0.84 31.60
N SER A 422 4.18 1.39 32.67
CA SER A 422 5.43 2.18 32.60
C SER A 422 6.58 1.47 31.88
N LEU A 423 6.58 0.13 31.89
CA LEU A 423 7.55 -0.73 31.23
C LEU A 423 7.01 -1.44 29.98
N GLY A 424 5.80 -1.09 29.53
CA GLY A 424 5.25 -1.49 28.23
C GLY A 424 4.55 -2.84 28.20
N THR A 425 3.84 -3.20 29.28
CA THR A 425 2.93 -4.35 29.33
C THR A 425 1.64 -4.15 28.54
N ILE A 426 1.47 -3.00 27.88
CA ILE A 426 0.37 -2.78 26.94
C ILE A 426 0.52 -3.73 25.74
N GLU A 427 -0.59 -4.30 25.28
CA GLU A 427 -0.61 -5.20 24.14
C GLU A 427 -1.29 -4.53 22.95
N THR A 428 -0.54 -4.28 21.87
CA THR A 428 -0.99 -3.46 20.74
C THR A 428 -0.36 -3.93 19.41
N SER A 429 -0.80 -3.37 18.28
CA SER A 429 -0.36 -3.70 16.92
C SER A 429 0.84 -2.87 16.47
N LEU A 430 1.50 -3.27 15.37
CA LEU A 430 2.58 -2.47 14.79
C LEU A 430 2.05 -1.12 14.25
N VAL A 431 0.86 -1.12 13.66
CA VAL A 431 0.21 0.10 13.16
C VAL A 431 -0.08 1.09 14.28
N ASP A 432 -0.51 0.60 15.44
CA ASP A 432 -0.76 1.44 16.61
C ASP A 432 0.53 2.01 17.21
N VAL A 433 1.60 1.21 17.29
CA VAL A 433 2.92 1.72 17.69
C VAL A 433 3.42 2.77 16.70
N ALA A 434 3.18 2.57 15.40
CA ALA A 434 3.56 3.54 14.38
C ALA A 434 2.85 4.88 14.57
N LYS A 435 1.51 4.89 14.73
CA LYS A 435 0.73 6.10 15.05
C LYS A 435 1.34 6.91 16.20
N GLY A 436 1.71 6.21 17.28
CA GLY A 436 2.33 6.83 18.45
C GLY A 436 3.73 7.40 18.20
N PHE A 437 4.52 6.77 17.34
CA PHE A 437 5.88 7.22 17.04
C PHE A 437 5.93 8.31 15.97
N GLU A 438 5.05 8.28 14.97
CA GLU A 438 5.00 9.29 13.89
C GLU A 438 4.89 10.71 14.45
N VAL A 439 4.12 10.92 15.52
CA VAL A 439 3.98 12.25 16.17
C VAL A 439 5.32 12.84 16.59
N ILE A 440 6.27 12.00 17.01
CA ILE A 440 7.60 12.43 17.43
C ILE A 440 8.39 12.92 16.21
N PHE A 441 8.19 12.31 15.04
CA PHE A 441 8.92 12.65 13.81
C PHE A 441 8.30 13.83 13.04
N ASN A 442 6.97 13.97 13.07
CA ASN A 442 6.26 14.98 12.30
C ASN A 442 5.82 16.20 13.14
N GLY A 443 6.13 16.24 14.43
CA GLY A 443 5.89 17.40 15.29
C GLY A 443 4.51 17.45 15.97
N GLY A 444 3.80 16.32 16.01
CA GLY A 444 2.57 16.18 16.81
C GLY A 444 1.31 15.81 16.01
N VAL A 445 1.43 15.37 14.76
CA VAL A 445 0.28 14.97 13.94
C VAL A 445 0.09 13.46 13.99
N VAL A 446 -1.09 13.01 14.38
CA VAL A 446 -1.47 11.58 14.37
C VAL A 446 -2.14 11.29 13.04
N LEU A 447 -1.48 10.49 12.19
CA LEU A 447 -2.00 10.08 10.90
C LEU A 447 -2.59 8.67 10.98
N ARG A 448 -3.58 8.36 10.13
CA ARG A 448 -4.00 6.97 9.91
C ARG A 448 -3.05 6.31 8.92
N PRO A 449 -2.38 5.21 9.27
CA PRO A 449 -1.61 4.45 8.30
C PRO A 449 -2.52 3.84 7.23
N LYS A 450 -2.21 4.07 5.95
CA LYS A 450 -3.00 3.59 4.80
C LYS A 450 -2.13 2.88 3.77
N LEU A 451 -2.69 1.87 3.12
CA LEU A 451 -2.02 1.05 2.12
C LEU A 451 -2.58 1.27 0.69
N ILE A 452 -3.78 1.83 0.52
CA ILE A 452 -4.39 2.01 -0.80
C ILE A 452 -4.07 3.41 -1.32
N GLU A 453 -3.46 3.47 -2.52
CA GLU A 453 -3.22 4.71 -3.25
C GLU A 453 -4.45 5.11 -4.08
N PHE A 454 -5.04 4.16 -4.81
CA PHE A 454 -6.30 4.39 -5.52
C PHE A 454 -7.06 3.10 -5.81
N VAL A 455 -8.37 3.26 -6.08
CA VAL A 455 -9.24 2.22 -6.61
C VAL A 455 -9.93 2.74 -7.86
N ARG A 456 -9.73 2.06 -8.99
CA ARG A 456 -10.35 2.37 -10.28
C ARG A 456 -11.08 1.17 -10.84
N ASP A 457 -12.19 1.39 -11.54
CA ASP A 457 -12.83 0.34 -12.31
C ASP A 457 -12.14 0.11 -13.67
N LYS A 458 -12.72 -0.80 -14.46
CA LYS A 458 -12.28 -1.10 -15.83
C LYS A 458 -12.42 0.07 -16.80
N ASP A 459 -13.34 1.00 -16.55
CA ASP A 459 -13.63 2.15 -17.40
C ASP A 459 -12.74 3.36 -17.04
N GLY A 460 -11.82 3.17 -16.08
CA GLY A 460 -10.88 4.18 -15.60
C GLY A 460 -11.45 5.16 -14.59
N ILE A 461 -12.71 4.96 -14.15
CA ILE A 461 -13.36 5.80 -13.14
C ILE A 461 -12.70 5.56 -11.79
N ASN A 462 -12.30 6.64 -11.13
CA ASN A 462 -11.62 6.61 -9.85
C ASN A 462 -12.62 6.75 -8.71
N TYR A 463 -12.76 5.68 -7.92
CA TYR A 463 -13.68 5.61 -6.78
C TYR A 463 -13.02 6.05 -5.48
N TYR A 464 -11.69 5.91 -5.41
CA TYR A 464 -10.91 6.31 -4.26
C TYR A 464 -9.53 6.78 -4.72
N SER A 465 -9.07 7.87 -4.14
CA SER A 465 -7.68 8.30 -4.20
C SER A 465 -7.21 8.63 -2.80
N TYR A 466 -5.96 8.27 -2.54
CA TYR A 466 -5.29 8.51 -1.29
C TYR A 466 -5.24 10.01 -0.98
N THR A 467 -5.60 10.32 0.26
CA THR A 467 -5.31 11.58 0.93
C THR A 467 -4.87 11.26 2.36
N PRO A 468 -3.86 11.98 2.91
CA PRO A 468 -3.50 11.83 4.32
C PRO A 468 -4.72 12.04 5.21
N GLU A 469 -4.97 11.11 6.13
CA GLU A 469 -6.07 11.22 7.09
C GLU A 469 -5.51 11.56 8.47
N ILE A 470 -5.76 12.79 8.90
CA ILE A 470 -5.37 13.26 10.24
C ILE A 470 -6.42 12.75 11.22
N LEU A 471 -5.99 11.84 12.09
CA LEU A 471 -6.83 11.31 13.15
C LEU A 471 -6.89 12.26 14.35
N ASN A 472 -5.76 12.91 14.64
CA ASN A 472 -5.65 13.89 15.72
C ASN A 472 -4.45 14.83 15.51
N VAL A 473 -4.47 15.97 16.19
CA VAL A 473 -3.30 16.84 16.39
C VAL A 473 -3.04 16.94 17.87
N VAL A 474 -1.84 16.56 18.31
CA VAL A 474 -1.44 16.55 19.71
C VAL A 474 -1.55 17.96 20.26
N LYS A 475 -2.36 18.10 21.31
CA LYS A 475 -2.40 19.28 22.16
C LYS A 475 -1.90 18.85 23.54
N PRO A 476 -1.04 19.64 24.21
CA PRO A 476 -0.62 19.31 25.55
C PRO A 476 -1.85 19.19 26.48
N PRO A 477 -1.95 18.12 27.30
CA PRO A 477 -3.01 18.00 28.30
C PRO A 477 -2.95 19.14 29.32
N LYS A 478 -4.07 19.37 30.02
CA LYS A 478 -4.12 20.37 31.09
C LYS A 478 -3.04 20.10 32.14
N GLY A 479 -2.21 21.10 32.46
CA GLY A 479 -1.08 20.99 33.36
C GLY A 479 0.22 20.50 32.71
N PHE A 480 0.24 20.32 31.38
CA PHE A 480 1.40 19.91 30.60
C PHE A 480 1.75 20.92 29.49
N GLU A 481 1.35 22.18 29.60
CA GLU A 481 1.47 23.20 28.54
C GLU A 481 2.77 24.01 28.57
N GLU A 482 3.79 23.56 29.29
CA GLU A 482 5.07 24.29 29.44
C GLU A 482 5.91 24.28 28.14
N ARG A 483 5.67 23.32 27.23
CA ARG A 483 6.25 23.28 25.88
C ARG A 483 5.27 22.86 24.81
N THR A 484 5.57 23.29 23.59
CA THR A 484 4.83 22.85 22.40
C THR A 484 5.13 21.39 22.05
N PRO A 485 4.19 20.70 21.36
CA PRO A 485 4.42 19.39 20.76
C PRO A 485 5.71 19.33 19.92
N VAL A 486 5.98 20.36 19.11
CA VAL A 486 7.19 20.43 18.27
C VAL A 486 8.48 20.45 19.10
N GLU A 487 8.54 21.23 20.17
CA GLU A 487 9.70 21.28 21.06
C GLU A 487 9.91 19.95 21.80
N ALA A 488 8.83 19.33 22.26
CA ALA A 488 8.88 18.01 22.89
C ALA A 488 9.34 16.92 21.90
N SER A 489 8.96 17.02 20.61
CA SER A 489 9.42 16.14 19.54
C SER A 489 10.92 16.29 19.31
N ILE A 490 11.42 17.52 19.21
CA ILE A 490 12.86 17.81 19.07
C ILE A 490 13.66 17.20 20.23
N LEU A 491 13.21 17.43 21.47
CA LEU A 491 13.88 16.88 22.67
C LEU A 491 13.85 15.34 22.66
N THR A 492 12.71 14.74 22.36
CA THR A 492 12.57 13.28 22.29
C THR A 492 13.49 12.67 21.22
N LEU A 493 13.54 13.28 20.03
CA LEU A 493 14.41 12.83 18.93
C LEU A 493 15.89 12.93 19.30
N GLN A 494 16.34 14.03 19.91
CA GLN A 494 17.73 14.17 20.38
C GLN A 494 18.13 13.05 21.34
N LEU A 495 17.22 12.63 22.23
CA LEU A 495 17.47 11.51 23.14
C LEU A 495 17.45 10.17 22.40
N MET A 496 16.52 9.97 21.47
CA MET A 496 16.44 8.76 20.63
C MET A 496 17.67 8.59 19.70
N GLU A 497 18.29 9.69 19.26
CA GLU A 497 19.58 9.66 18.57
C GLU A 497 20.67 9.11 19.50
N LYS A 498 20.73 9.59 20.75
CA LYS A 498 21.69 9.10 21.75
C LYS A 498 21.45 7.64 22.14
N VAL A 499 20.21 7.16 22.16
CA VAL A 499 19.89 5.73 22.32
C VAL A 499 20.61 4.89 21.26
N VAL A 500 20.66 5.37 20.01
CA VAL A 500 21.30 4.66 18.89
C VAL A 500 22.81 4.91 18.83
N THR A 501 23.32 6.07 19.21
CA THR A 501 24.77 6.34 19.10
C THR A 501 25.59 5.77 20.28
N MET A 502 25.01 5.74 21.49
CA MET A 502 25.73 5.30 22.70
C MET A 502 24.92 4.40 23.64
N GLY A 503 23.60 4.29 23.45
CA GLY A 503 22.70 3.57 24.34
C GLY A 503 22.36 2.14 23.91
N THR A 504 21.17 1.69 24.31
CA THR A 504 20.70 0.31 24.07
C THR A 504 20.47 -0.02 22.59
N GLY A 505 20.33 0.99 21.73
CA GLY A 505 20.10 0.85 20.29
C GLY A 505 21.37 0.82 19.44
N ARG A 506 22.57 0.74 20.04
CA ARG A 506 23.86 0.87 19.32
C ARG A 506 24.02 -0.02 18.09
N SER A 507 23.44 -1.22 18.11
CA SER A 507 23.48 -2.13 16.97
C SER A 507 22.74 -1.62 15.72
N ALA A 508 21.85 -0.63 15.88
CA ALA A 508 21.15 0.03 14.78
C ALA A 508 21.93 1.21 14.17
N ASN A 509 23.05 1.61 14.78
CA ASN A 509 23.83 2.75 14.32
C ASN A 509 24.45 2.48 12.93
N ILE A 510 24.28 3.43 12.01
CA ILE A 510 24.88 3.39 10.67
C ILE A 510 25.79 4.62 10.52
N PRO A 511 27.11 4.43 10.34
CA PRO A 511 28.04 5.55 10.18
C PRO A 511 27.61 6.52 9.07
N GLY A 512 27.65 7.82 9.34
CA GLY A 512 27.27 8.86 8.39
C GLY A 512 25.76 9.08 8.21
N ARG A 513 24.92 8.33 8.93
CA ARG A 513 23.45 8.48 8.88
C ARG A 513 22.91 8.81 10.27
N LYS A 514 22.00 9.78 10.34
CA LYS A 514 21.29 10.11 11.58
C LYS A 514 20.10 9.18 11.76
N ILE A 515 20.12 8.40 12.83
CA ILE A 515 19.07 7.43 13.16
C ILE A 515 18.48 7.79 14.52
N TYR A 516 17.16 7.84 14.58
CA TYR A 516 16.40 8.05 15.81
C TYR A 516 15.67 6.77 16.15
N GLY A 517 15.93 6.16 17.31
CA GLY A 517 15.28 4.89 17.61
C GLY A 517 15.23 4.51 19.08
N LYS A 518 14.47 3.46 19.35
CA LYS A 518 14.28 2.88 20.68
C LYS A 518 14.17 1.36 20.60
N THR A 519 14.88 0.69 21.50
CA THR A 519 14.70 -0.75 21.76
C THR A 519 13.55 -1.01 22.73
N GLY A 520 12.85 -2.12 22.50
CA GLY A 520 11.89 -2.71 23.43
C GLY A 520 12.26 -4.15 23.74
N THR A 521 12.10 -4.54 25.00
CA THR A 521 12.24 -5.92 25.45
C THR A 521 11.08 -6.19 26.40
N ALA A 522 10.28 -7.20 26.08
CA ALA A 522 9.19 -7.73 26.88
C ALA A 522 9.41 -9.24 27.09
N GLU A 523 8.51 -9.91 27.83
CA GLU A 523 8.67 -11.34 28.16
C GLU A 523 8.73 -12.23 26.90
N LYS A 524 7.91 -11.90 25.89
CA LYS A 524 7.71 -12.70 24.68
C LYS A 524 7.97 -11.93 23.38
N ASN A 525 8.38 -10.67 23.45
CA ASN A 525 8.58 -9.81 22.29
C ASN A 525 9.81 -8.94 22.47
N ALA A 526 10.61 -8.84 21.41
CA ALA A 526 11.68 -7.86 21.30
C ALA A 526 11.38 -6.92 20.13
N TRP A 527 11.74 -5.65 20.30
CA TRP A 527 11.41 -4.60 19.36
C TRP A 527 12.60 -3.71 19.07
N PHE A 528 12.64 -3.21 17.85
CA PHE A 528 13.34 -1.97 17.53
C PHE A 528 12.42 -1.11 16.67
N VAL A 529 12.16 0.10 17.16
CA VAL A 529 11.41 1.13 16.43
C VAL A 529 12.39 2.26 16.17
N GLY A 530 12.60 2.59 14.90
CA GLY A 530 13.50 3.68 14.55
C GLY A 530 13.28 4.15 13.14
N GLY A 531 13.78 5.34 12.85
CA GLY A 531 13.56 5.99 11.58
C GLY A 531 14.54 7.11 11.32
N ASP A 532 14.29 7.82 10.24
CA ASP A 532 15.03 9.00 9.81
C ASP A 532 14.07 10.16 9.49
N GLY A 533 14.54 11.12 8.68
CA GLY A 533 13.72 12.23 8.22
C GLY A 533 12.55 11.87 7.28
N ARG A 534 12.45 10.63 6.76
CA ARG A 534 11.38 10.23 5.82
C ARG A 534 10.57 9.01 6.27
N TYR A 535 11.23 7.96 6.75
CA TYR A 535 10.60 6.70 7.07
C TYR A 535 10.75 6.32 8.55
N LEU A 536 9.70 5.70 9.07
CA LEU A 536 9.67 5.01 10.35
C LEU A 536 9.59 3.50 10.12
N PHE A 537 10.54 2.77 10.69
CA PHE A 537 10.70 1.33 10.54
C PHE A 537 10.47 0.67 11.90
N LEU A 538 9.49 -0.21 11.97
CA LEU A 538 9.14 -0.98 13.16
C LEU A 538 9.42 -2.45 12.90
N LEU A 539 10.31 -3.05 13.68
CA LEU A 539 10.53 -4.49 13.67
C LEU A 539 10.24 -5.08 15.04
N THR A 540 9.58 -6.24 15.04
CA THR A 540 9.38 -7.07 16.22
C THR A 540 9.81 -8.50 15.94
N LYS A 541 10.26 -9.18 17.00
CA LYS A 541 10.55 -10.60 17.03
C LYS A 541 9.89 -11.24 18.24
N ASP A 542 9.08 -12.26 17.98
CA ASP A 542 8.33 -13.01 18.96
C ASP A 542 9.20 -14.18 19.48
N GLY A 543 9.29 -14.30 20.80
CA GLY A 543 10.14 -15.30 21.46
C GLY A 543 10.56 -14.87 22.86
N LYS A 544 11.09 -15.82 23.62
CA LYS A 544 11.56 -15.59 25.00
C LYS A 544 13.06 -15.31 25.02
N ASN A 545 13.51 -14.60 26.06
CA ASN A 545 14.93 -14.24 26.27
C ASN A 545 15.55 -13.47 25.10
N LEU A 546 14.73 -12.73 24.36
CA LEU A 546 15.17 -11.87 23.27
C LEU A 546 15.39 -10.44 23.78
N THR A 547 16.24 -9.68 23.10
CA THR A 547 16.46 -8.26 23.36
C THR A 547 16.29 -7.44 22.10
N GLY A 548 15.68 -6.25 22.22
CA GLY A 548 15.56 -5.35 21.08
C GLY A 548 16.91 -4.95 20.47
N GLY A 549 17.93 -4.76 21.30
CA GLY A 549 19.27 -4.33 20.86
C GLY A 549 20.14 -5.44 20.27
N GLY A 550 19.98 -6.69 20.73
CA GLY A 550 20.76 -7.83 20.27
C GLY A 550 20.10 -8.61 19.13
N ASP A 551 18.78 -8.78 19.18
CA ASP A 551 18.07 -9.70 18.29
C ASP A 551 17.31 -9.02 17.14
N VAL A 552 17.02 -7.72 17.28
CA VAL A 552 16.15 -6.98 16.34
C VAL A 552 16.88 -5.83 15.67
N ALA A 553 17.57 -4.98 16.44
CA ALA A 553 18.32 -3.83 15.94
C ALA A 553 19.36 -4.16 14.84
N PRO A 554 20.11 -5.30 14.89
CA PRO A 554 21.01 -5.65 13.79
C PRO A 554 20.27 -5.97 12.48
N ILE A 555 19.10 -6.61 12.57
CA ILE A 555 18.26 -6.93 11.40
C ILE A 555 17.68 -5.64 10.83
N TRP A 556 17.20 -4.76 11.71
CA TRP A 556 16.74 -3.41 11.35
C TRP A 556 17.82 -2.66 10.56
N ARG A 557 19.05 -2.65 11.09
CA ARG A 557 20.20 -2.00 10.44
C ARG A 557 20.45 -2.55 9.04
N LYS A 558 20.48 -3.88 8.90
CA LYS A 558 20.72 -4.53 7.62
C LYS A 558 19.68 -4.14 6.57
N ILE A 559 18.42 -3.97 6.96
CA ILE A 559 17.36 -3.48 6.06
C ILE A 559 17.60 -2.00 5.74
N ALA A 560 17.81 -1.17 6.76
CA ALA A 560 18.00 0.28 6.62
C ALA A 560 19.24 0.68 5.80
N GLU A 561 20.33 -0.08 5.85
CA GLU A 561 21.53 0.16 5.02
C GLU A 561 21.23 0.07 3.51
N ASN A 562 20.22 -0.72 3.14
CA ASN A 562 19.78 -0.93 1.75
C ASN A 562 18.64 0.01 1.34
N THR A 563 18.38 1.06 2.12
CA THR A 563 17.40 2.11 1.80
C THR A 563 18.08 3.48 1.84
N GLU A 564 17.35 4.51 1.41
CA GLU A 564 17.76 5.92 1.46
C GLU A 564 17.77 6.49 2.89
N ILE A 565 17.56 5.66 3.93
CA ILE A 565 17.50 6.09 5.33
C ILE A 565 18.71 6.96 5.70
N GLY A 566 18.47 8.11 6.32
CA GLY A 566 19.48 9.01 6.88
C GLY A 566 20.09 9.98 5.88
N THR A 567 19.68 9.93 4.60
CA THR A 567 20.05 10.94 3.59
C THR A 567 19.11 12.14 3.59
N ILE A 568 17.92 11.98 4.19
CA ILE A 568 16.85 12.97 4.19
C ILE A 568 16.81 13.62 5.57
N GLN A 569 16.93 14.94 5.60
CA GLN A 569 16.77 15.70 6.83
C GLN A 569 15.31 15.63 7.27
N ILE A 570 15.10 15.45 8.57
CA ILE A 570 13.77 15.62 9.14
C ILE A 570 13.31 17.07 8.95
N SER A 571 12.01 17.29 8.80
CA SER A 571 11.47 18.65 8.66
C SER A 571 11.61 19.48 9.94
N LEU A 572 11.78 18.83 11.09
CA LEU A 572 11.95 19.50 12.38
C LEU A 572 13.38 20.02 12.57
N PRO A 573 13.57 21.21 13.17
CA PRO A 573 14.89 21.76 13.44
C PRO A 573 15.54 21.07 14.65
N ILE A 574 15.96 19.81 14.51
CA ILE A 574 16.48 18.98 15.63
C ILE A 574 17.68 19.61 16.34
N ASN A 575 18.52 20.38 15.63
CA ASN A 575 19.69 21.02 16.24
C ASN A 575 19.34 22.29 17.06
N LYS A 576 18.06 22.71 17.09
CA LYS A 576 17.63 23.89 17.84
C LYS A 576 17.78 23.64 19.34
N THR A 577 18.46 24.56 20.03
CA THR A 577 18.47 24.58 21.49
C THR A 577 17.10 25.01 21.99
N ILE A 578 16.40 24.11 22.68
CA ILE A 578 15.14 24.40 23.34
C ILE A 578 15.46 24.95 24.73
N ARG A 579 14.78 26.03 25.13
CA ARG A 579 14.98 26.64 26.45
C ARG A 579 14.58 25.64 27.54
N GLU A 580 15.38 25.62 28.61
CA GLU A 580 15.01 24.89 29.81
C GLU A 580 13.75 25.52 30.41
N ALA A 581 12.80 24.67 30.76
CA ALA A 581 11.59 25.11 31.44
C ALA A 581 11.94 25.32 32.91
N VAL A 582 11.52 26.45 33.46
CA VAL A 582 11.70 26.75 34.88
C VAL A 582 10.73 25.87 35.65
N LYS A 583 11.24 24.91 36.44
CA LYS A 583 10.38 24.15 37.34
C LYS A 583 9.71 25.12 38.30
N LYS A 584 8.38 25.19 38.26
CA LYS A 584 7.60 25.76 39.38
C LYS A 584 7.99 24.95 40.62
N GLN A 585 8.60 25.59 41.60
CA GLN A 585 8.86 24.95 42.89
C GLN A 585 7.50 24.51 43.47
N ASP A 586 7.26 23.21 43.51
CA ASP A 586 6.19 22.63 44.31
C ASP A 586 6.58 22.78 45.78
N ASN A 587 6.03 23.81 46.44
CA ASN A 587 6.12 24.00 47.89
C ASN A 587 5.27 22.97 48.68
N SER A 588 5.08 21.76 48.15
CA SER A 588 4.27 20.70 48.77
C SER A 588 5.10 19.55 49.35
N THR A 589 6.41 19.74 49.56
CA THR A 589 7.29 18.73 50.18
C THR A 589 7.85 19.14 51.54
N GLU A 590 7.14 20.00 52.29
CA GLU A 590 7.39 20.24 53.72
C GLU A 590 6.09 20.07 54.52
N GLN A 591 5.59 18.85 54.61
CA GLN A 591 4.71 18.44 55.71
C GLN A 591 4.77 16.92 55.82
N ILE A 592 5.77 16.44 56.56
CA ILE A 592 5.76 15.28 57.48
C ILE A 592 7.16 15.24 58.10
N LEU A 593 7.32 15.87 59.28
CA LEU A 593 8.14 15.46 60.44
C LEU A 593 8.47 16.67 61.37
N ASN A 594 7.64 16.80 62.42
CA ASN A 594 7.98 17.18 63.81
C ASN A 594 8.32 18.64 64.23
N PRO A 595 8.11 18.99 65.53
CA PRO A 595 7.45 20.23 65.97
C PRO A 595 8.33 21.28 66.67
N THR A 596 7.70 22.45 66.87
CA THR A 596 7.87 23.44 67.96
C THR A 596 8.79 24.65 67.73
N THR A 597 8.12 25.82 67.83
CA THR A 597 8.51 27.10 68.44
C THR A 597 9.34 28.16 67.70
N THR A 598 8.74 29.35 67.82
CA THR A 598 9.23 30.73 67.90
C THR A 598 9.50 31.52 66.61
N LEU A 599 8.69 32.58 66.52
CA LEU A 599 8.80 33.76 65.67
C LEU A 599 10.20 34.39 65.76
N ASP A 600 10.68 34.93 64.65
CA ASP A 600 10.99 36.36 64.61
C ASP A 600 11.04 36.91 63.18
N THR A 601 10.54 38.14 63.08
CA THR A 601 10.35 39.02 61.94
C THR A 601 11.64 39.68 61.45
N THR A 602 11.75 39.95 60.13
CA THR A 602 12.22 41.20 59.45
C THR A 602 12.65 40.88 57.99
N THR A 603 11.91 41.23 56.93
CA THR A 603 11.84 42.49 56.13
C THR A 603 13.15 43.05 55.58
N ASN A 604 13.29 43.02 54.23
CA ASN A 604 13.78 44.06 53.28
C ASN A 604 14.28 43.37 51.98
N LEU A 605 13.68 43.57 50.78
CA LEU A 605 13.82 44.70 49.84
C LEU A 605 15.29 45.13 49.68
N GLU A 606 15.94 45.22 48.51
CA GLU A 606 15.56 45.76 47.20
C GLU A 606 16.82 45.63 46.32
N SER A 607 16.80 45.32 45.00
CA SER A 607 16.82 46.28 43.88
C SER A 607 17.92 45.86 42.86
N GLN A 608 17.54 45.65 41.59
CA GLN A 608 17.83 46.51 40.41
C GLN A 608 19.19 46.24 39.72
N LEU A 609 19.20 45.64 38.52
CA LEU A 609 19.09 46.23 37.17
C LEU A 609 20.38 46.93 36.69
N SER A 610 20.90 46.51 35.53
CA SER A 610 21.23 47.41 34.41
C SER A 610 21.62 46.65 33.15
N GLU A 611 21.03 47.11 32.04
CA GLU A 611 21.27 46.76 30.65
C GLU A 611 22.55 47.40 30.11
N ASN A 612 23.06 46.89 28.99
CA ASN A 612 23.44 47.77 27.86
C ASN A 612 23.62 46.98 26.55
N GLN A 613 23.01 47.53 25.49
CA GLN A 613 23.19 47.19 24.08
C GLN A 613 24.41 47.93 23.51
N ASN A 614 25.07 47.36 22.48
CA ASN A 614 25.16 48.04 21.17
C ASN A 614 25.78 47.22 20.03
N GLN A 615 25.41 47.63 18.82
CA GLN A 615 25.53 47.03 17.49
C GLN A 615 26.91 47.16 16.81
N GLY A 616 27.09 46.45 15.68
CA GLY A 616 28.13 46.72 14.66
C GLY A 616 28.15 45.73 13.49
N ILE A 617 27.89 46.23 12.28
CA ILE A 617 27.61 45.56 10.98
C ILE A 617 28.87 45.30 10.13
N THR A 618 28.90 44.26 9.28
CA THR A 618 29.30 44.37 7.85
C THR A 618 28.84 43.19 6.98
N GLN A 619 28.28 43.51 5.80
CA GLN A 619 27.83 42.62 4.73
C GLN A 619 28.93 42.31 3.70
N ASN A 620 28.73 41.26 2.90
CA ASN A 620 29.17 41.19 1.50
C ASN A 620 28.15 40.39 0.67
N GLU A 621 27.71 40.97 -0.44
CA GLU A 621 26.80 40.39 -1.46
C GLU A 621 27.55 40.02 -2.75
N GLN A 622 27.06 38.98 -3.45
CA GLN A 622 27.08 38.74 -4.90
C GLN A 622 26.32 37.39 -5.11
N THR A 623 25.35 37.17 -5.99
CA THR A 623 24.98 37.72 -7.32
C THR A 623 23.51 37.37 -7.64
N ALA A 624 22.81 38.23 -8.37
CA ALA A 624 21.40 38.11 -8.76
C ALA A 624 21.17 37.51 -10.16
N SER A 625 20.12 36.69 -10.30
CA SER A 625 19.28 36.67 -11.51
C SER A 625 17.95 37.32 -11.13
N THR A 626 17.58 38.39 -11.84
CA THR A 626 16.41 39.22 -11.54
C THR A 626 15.13 38.45 -11.83
N ASN A 627 14.48 37.98 -10.77
CA ASN A 627 13.16 37.39 -10.82
C ASN A 627 12.13 38.54 -10.73
N LYS A 628 11.06 38.49 -11.54
CA LYS A 628 10.08 39.60 -11.74
C LYS A 628 9.39 40.07 -10.43
N TYR A 629 9.59 39.35 -9.34
CA TYR A 629 8.99 39.54 -8.03
C TYR A 629 10.01 39.86 -6.92
N ASP A 630 11.26 40.18 -7.26
CA ASP A 630 12.29 40.51 -6.25
C ASP A 630 11.95 41.74 -5.39
N ASP A 631 11.15 42.67 -5.93
CA ASP A 631 10.61 43.81 -5.17
C ASP A 631 9.69 43.37 -4.02
N ILE A 632 8.95 42.27 -4.20
CA ILE A 632 8.09 41.69 -3.15
C ILE A 632 8.97 41.19 -2.00
N TYR A 633 10.01 40.42 -2.31
CA TYR A 633 10.91 39.86 -1.30
C TYR A 633 11.70 40.94 -0.57
N LYS A 634 12.08 42.01 -1.27
CA LYS A 634 12.74 43.17 -0.66
C LYS A 634 11.81 43.85 0.35
N LYS A 635 10.56 44.13 -0.03
CA LYS A 635 9.57 44.77 0.84
C LYS A 635 9.25 43.94 2.08
N ILE A 636 9.23 42.61 1.97
CA ILE A 636 9.04 41.71 3.12
C ILE A 636 10.22 41.81 4.09
N ARG A 637 11.47 41.78 3.60
CA ARG A 637 12.67 41.96 4.46
C ARG A 637 12.67 43.31 5.18
N GLU A 638 12.19 44.35 4.50
CA GLU A 638 12.08 45.71 5.02
C GLU A 638 10.81 45.94 5.87
N HIS A 639 9.96 44.91 6.06
CA HIS A 639 8.67 44.99 6.77
C HIS A 639 7.76 46.13 6.24
N SER A 640 7.83 46.40 4.94
CA SER A 640 7.15 47.51 4.26
C SER A 640 5.98 47.09 3.38
N ILE A 641 5.58 45.82 3.43
CA ILE A 641 4.40 45.27 2.75
C ILE A 641 3.55 44.48 3.75
N THR A 642 2.24 44.62 3.65
CA THR A 642 1.28 43.95 4.52
C THR A 642 0.86 42.58 3.97
N VAL A 643 0.33 41.73 4.86
CA VAL A 643 -0.22 40.42 4.49
C VAL A 643 -1.34 40.58 3.46
N ASP A 644 -2.19 41.61 3.57
CA ASP A 644 -3.27 41.89 2.61
C ASP A 644 -2.75 42.19 1.20
N GLU A 645 -1.76 43.07 1.09
CA GLU A 645 -1.18 43.45 -0.20
C GLU A 645 -0.55 42.26 -0.91
N ILE A 646 0.10 41.36 -0.16
CA ILE A 646 0.65 40.11 -0.71
C ILE A 646 -0.45 39.18 -1.18
N VAL A 647 -1.49 38.99 -0.37
CA VAL A 647 -2.63 38.12 -0.72
C VAL A 647 -3.30 38.61 -2.00
N ASP A 648 -3.48 39.92 -2.18
CA ASP A 648 -4.06 40.49 -3.38
C ASP A 648 -3.17 40.30 -4.61
N ILE A 649 -1.85 40.47 -4.48
CA ILE A 649 -0.90 40.16 -5.56
C ILE A 649 -0.98 38.67 -5.94
N LEU A 650 -0.96 37.78 -4.94
CA LEU A 650 -0.97 36.33 -5.14
C LEU A 650 -2.27 35.82 -5.79
N LYS A 651 -3.40 36.51 -5.62
CA LYS A 651 -4.66 36.20 -6.30
C LYS A 651 -4.68 36.53 -7.79
N THR A 652 -3.76 37.37 -8.27
CA THR A 652 -3.71 37.83 -9.67
C THR A 652 -2.75 37.05 -10.56
N ILE A 653 -2.02 36.09 -9.99
CA ILE A 653 -1.00 35.28 -10.68
C ILE A 653 -1.43 33.81 -10.75
N ASP A 654 -0.82 33.04 -11.65
CA ASP A 654 -1.10 31.62 -11.79
C ASP A 654 -0.60 30.80 -10.59
N SER A 655 -1.17 29.61 -10.42
CA SER A 655 -0.95 28.76 -9.25
C SER A 655 0.47 28.20 -9.13
N GLU A 656 1.22 28.10 -10.23
CA GLU A 656 2.62 27.65 -10.21
C GLU A 656 3.52 28.77 -9.71
N THR A 657 3.37 29.98 -10.26
CA THR A 657 4.07 31.18 -9.78
C THR A 657 3.70 31.52 -8.33
N GLN A 658 2.44 31.34 -7.94
CA GLN A 658 1.97 31.57 -6.56
C GLN A 658 2.71 30.67 -5.56
N ARG A 659 2.91 29.39 -5.91
CA ARG A 659 3.65 28.43 -5.07
C ARG A 659 5.13 28.80 -4.95
N GLU A 660 5.76 29.23 -6.04
CA GLU A 660 7.16 29.68 -6.02
C GLU A 660 7.34 30.90 -5.11
N ILE A 661 6.47 31.91 -5.24
CA ILE A 661 6.52 33.11 -4.41
C ILE A 661 6.26 32.76 -2.94
N LEU A 662 5.22 31.97 -2.64
CA LEU A 662 4.92 31.56 -1.26
C LEU A 662 6.05 30.74 -0.63
N SER A 663 6.70 29.86 -1.39
CA SER A 663 7.88 29.12 -0.93
C SER A 663 9.01 30.07 -0.54
N LYS A 664 9.28 31.08 -1.38
CA LYS A 664 10.35 32.06 -1.14
C LYS A 664 10.01 33.06 -0.03
N ILE A 665 8.73 33.42 0.15
CA ILE A 665 8.27 34.19 1.32
C ILE A 665 8.49 33.38 2.60
N ASN A 666 8.16 32.09 2.59
CA ASN A 666 8.36 31.19 3.73
C ASN A 666 9.85 30.99 4.09
N GLU A 667 10.76 31.08 3.12
CA GLU A 667 12.21 31.10 3.37
C GLU A 667 12.68 32.40 4.05
N ILE A 668 12.05 33.54 3.73
CA ILE A 668 12.45 34.87 4.22
C ILE A 668 11.86 35.14 5.61
N ASP A 669 10.55 34.94 5.76
CA ASP A 669 9.82 35.16 7.00
C ASP A 669 8.68 34.11 7.13
N PRO A 670 8.93 33.01 7.84
CA PRO A 670 7.95 31.93 8.03
C PRO A 670 6.68 32.37 8.76
N THR A 671 6.77 33.37 9.65
CA THR A 671 5.60 33.85 10.40
C THR A 671 4.70 34.67 9.49
N PHE A 672 5.28 35.59 8.72
CA PHE A 672 4.56 36.35 7.71
C PHE A 672 3.96 35.45 6.62
N ALA A 673 4.71 34.42 6.19
CA ALA A 673 4.20 33.41 5.25
C ALA A 673 2.98 32.68 5.82
N SER A 674 3.03 32.26 7.08
CA SER A 674 1.91 31.57 7.74
C SER A 674 0.64 32.43 7.78
N GLU A 675 0.76 33.73 8.03
CA GLU A 675 -0.37 34.67 7.99
C GLU A 675 -0.93 34.83 6.57
N VAL A 676 -0.07 34.94 5.56
CA VAL A 676 -0.47 34.96 4.14
C VAL A 676 -1.19 33.66 3.76
N TYR A 677 -0.68 32.50 4.16
CA TYR A 677 -1.31 31.20 3.91
C TYR A 677 -2.69 31.11 4.57
N LEU A 678 -2.81 31.46 5.85
CA LEU A 678 -4.08 31.45 6.57
C LEU A 678 -5.12 32.35 5.90
N LYS A 679 -4.68 33.51 5.37
CA LYS A 679 -5.56 34.48 4.74
C LYS A 679 -5.96 34.09 3.31
N LEU A 680 -5.09 33.39 2.57
CA LEU A 680 -5.43 32.74 1.29
C LEU A 680 -6.45 31.61 1.48
N LEU A 681 -6.32 30.82 2.55
CA LEU A 681 -7.23 29.72 2.89
C LEU A 681 -8.58 30.22 3.44
N GLY A 682 -8.63 31.43 4.02
CA GLY A 682 -9.83 32.06 4.54
C GLY A 682 -10.81 32.61 3.49
N GLY A 683 -10.60 32.30 2.20
CA GLY A 683 -11.36 32.84 1.08
C GLY A 683 -11.83 31.80 0.06
N GLY A 684 -12.41 30.68 0.52
CA GLY A 684 -13.24 29.78 -0.32
C GLY A 684 -12.48 28.88 -1.31
N GLU A 685 -12.74 27.57 -1.17
CA GLU A 685 -12.38 26.45 -2.06
C GLU A 685 -10.93 26.42 -2.59
N PHE A 686 -10.09 25.64 -1.89
CA PHE A 686 -8.85 25.06 -2.41
C PHE A 686 -8.78 23.58 -2.09
#